data_AF-A0A4Q2LME1-F1
#
_entry.id   AF-A0A4Q2LME1-F1
#
_cell.length_a   1.000
_cell.length_b   1.000
_cell.length_c   1.000
_cell.angle_alpha   90.00
_cell.angle_beta   90.00
_cell.angle_gamma   90.00
#
_symmetry.space_group_name_H-M   'P 1'
#
loop_
_entity.id
_entity.type
_entity.pdbx_description
1 polymer ?
#
loop_
_entity_poly.entity_id
_entity_poly.type
_entity_poly.pdbx_seq_one_letter_code
_entity_poly.pdbx_strand_id
1 'polypeptide(L)'
;MTEYGIKKQTTNNRRKTDLNLVFRKMLMMGMAMLLLITSVVFALTPRAHAQQADIGNHWAKQQLQAWMEKGFISGYADGTFRPNQPITRAEWMKLVNRLFGYDKQGDTFFVDVHATDWFSSDVSAAARAGYISGYADGTMRPNHSLTREEAAVILSRLGQLRDDIAAADRFTDSIAAWSRGSVGAVAVAGLMSGYPDGTFSPANPLTRAEAVVTLERLLAFRTEFAASKPQIPRDIDEAGIYGPTSGSETIKGDLTISKPGVTLQNTVITGNLTLAKSIGEGDISLQGITVQGELQIYGGGINSIYVTDSNVHSAIVDKEDGKVRVAATGSTTIALTTLQSAAVLEEKELTGSGFESVNLSRHIPAQSVVQLSGEYDEVRVDASGIQLVLKTGHIETLEISESVTDTIVELAAGTTIGTAIIYGKVTFTGSGKVQVKKGPGLTSSGFFYFGGSAPDPKPEQPPDVIRIDHEPESIVISRLGATLPITLTAQWSDGASSDITSKAAWSSDDEAIATVEEGVVTALGVGTTEIVAEYGNRTARIPVTVDNVSDAHKVLVSADSVSPEAGAANAVHFVVKRSNDSIDTDFSGMKKVTVTGVSEAPDGSFGSWDEAPISGMEAETQLLFDKGEATASLSLHHATSQTLAFTVEDAANQAADLMITPKASSAAQLIIETEPSGAVDEQELAIQPVIRIADAYGNLANASNAVTAAVSRGSATLSGTTEVNAVNGVAAFTDLLLTGADMEVILSFTSPGLSETDSSPFPVNPFTSGRGTVDEPYVIMTAKQLDNVRNNLSAHFILGEDIHLNPAPDHSGSGWLPIGTLENAFTGKLDGDGHTVYGLTMNRPASLIAGLFGSMTGDAKIFNIGLEDVNVIGTFNVGALVGFMQGGSIEDAYAEGRVESRGASQYTGGLVGRMGRDTVISRSYANTHTIGSLGVGGLVGVNEGTIIQSYAAGKVNSNFQEVGGLVGINLYAIRQSYALTDIEGATQFIGGLVGHNKGMISDTYAAGSINSAGISSIGGLIGFDALPGLLARSFYDQEKTGQNDSFKGTPLTSAQMKEQVSYTGWDFDTVWGINTNNYPYLRWQQP
;
A
#
# COMPACT_ATOMS: atom_id res chain seq x y z
N MET A 1 -54.49 14.05 -41.91
CA MET A 1 -53.49 13.62 -40.89
C MET A 1 -52.69 12.42 -41.42
N THR A 2 -52.22 12.49 -42.67
CA THR A 2 -51.70 11.35 -43.46
C THR A 2 -50.61 11.83 -44.42
N GLU A 3 -49.71 12.69 -43.95
CA GLU A 3 -48.53 13.13 -44.72
C GLU A 3 -47.23 13.21 -43.90
N TYR A 4 -47.31 13.11 -42.56
CA TYR A 4 -46.12 13.14 -41.70
C TYR A 4 -45.51 11.74 -41.44
N GLY A 5 -46.26 10.67 -41.70
CA GLY A 5 -45.81 9.28 -41.51
C GLY A 5 -44.98 8.70 -42.67
N ILE A 6 -45.11 9.24 -43.90
CA ILE A 6 -44.50 8.65 -45.10
C ILE A 6 -43.08 9.20 -45.35
N LYS A 7 -42.75 10.41 -44.87
CA LYS A 7 -41.41 11.00 -45.02
C LYS A 7 -40.35 10.45 -44.04
N LYS A 8 -40.76 9.90 -42.88
CA LYS A 8 -39.82 9.31 -41.88
C LYS A 8 -39.40 7.87 -42.24
N GLN A 9 -40.24 7.10 -42.93
CA GLN A 9 -39.85 5.76 -43.42
C GLN A 9 -38.91 5.81 -44.64
N THR A 10 -39.04 6.83 -45.50
CA THR A 10 -38.17 6.98 -46.68
C THR A 10 -36.76 7.51 -46.33
N THR A 11 -36.60 8.30 -45.26
CA THR A 11 -35.28 8.75 -44.77
C THR A 11 -34.53 7.67 -43.97
N ASN A 12 -35.24 6.86 -43.18
CA ASN A 12 -34.60 5.73 -42.47
C ASN A 12 -34.20 4.58 -43.40
N ASN A 13 -34.96 4.33 -44.48
CA ASN A 13 -34.54 3.35 -45.49
C ASN A 13 -33.36 3.86 -46.33
N ARG A 14 -33.25 5.16 -46.65
CA ARG A 14 -32.05 5.71 -47.31
C ARG A 14 -30.80 5.62 -46.42
N ARG A 15 -30.88 5.97 -45.13
CA ARG A 15 -29.74 5.82 -44.19
C ARG A 15 -29.29 4.36 -44.00
N LYS A 16 -30.21 3.39 -43.95
CA LYS A 16 -29.84 1.95 -43.93
C LYS A 16 -29.27 1.46 -45.25
N THR A 17 -29.68 2.04 -46.38
CA THR A 17 -29.15 1.66 -47.71
C THR A 17 -27.76 2.27 -47.94
N ASP A 18 -27.51 3.49 -47.46
CA ASP A 18 -26.19 4.16 -47.56
C ASP A 18 -25.17 3.57 -46.57
N LEU A 19 -25.58 3.17 -45.37
CA LEU A 19 -24.68 2.48 -44.42
C LEU A 19 -24.27 1.09 -44.94
N ASN A 20 -25.21 0.35 -45.56
CA ASN A 20 -24.91 -0.93 -46.22
C ASN A 20 -24.11 -0.76 -47.52
N LEU A 21 -24.21 0.39 -48.20
CA LEU A 21 -23.40 0.69 -49.38
C LEU A 21 -21.96 1.09 -49.00
N VAL A 22 -21.77 1.80 -47.89
CA VAL A 22 -20.42 2.09 -47.34
C VAL A 22 -19.79 0.82 -46.77
N PHE A 23 -20.56 -0.04 -46.09
CA PHE A 23 -20.07 -1.32 -45.58
C PHE A 23 -19.74 -2.31 -46.72
N ARG A 24 -20.57 -2.37 -47.78
CA ARG A 24 -20.26 -3.16 -48.99
C ARG A 24 -19.11 -2.58 -49.82
N LYS A 25 -18.92 -1.25 -49.85
CA LYS A 25 -17.74 -0.64 -50.47
C LYS A 25 -16.47 -0.92 -49.66
N MET A 26 -16.51 -0.89 -48.33
CA MET A 26 -15.37 -1.31 -47.50
C MET A 26 -15.06 -2.80 -47.62
N LEU A 27 -16.08 -3.67 -47.69
CA LEU A 27 -15.90 -5.11 -47.87
C LEU A 27 -15.38 -5.45 -49.28
N MET A 28 -15.83 -4.73 -50.33
CA MET A 28 -15.31 -4.90 -51.70
C MET A 28 -13.94 -4.26 -51.91
N MET A 29 -13.59 -3.18 -51.22
CA MET A 29 -12.23 -2.61 -51.27
C MET A 29 -11.22 -3.52 -50.55
N GLY A 30 -11.64 -4.20 -49.48
CA GLY A 30 -10.87 -5.26 -48.82
C GLY A 30 -10.70 -6.52 -49.69
N MET A 31 -11.74 -6.99 -50.37
CA MET A 31 -11.64 -8.14 -51.28
C MET A 31 -10.92 -7.82 -52.60
N ALA A 32 -11.00 -6.59 -53.11
CA ALA A 32 -10.26 -6.17 -54.31
C ALA A 32 -8.76 -5.99 -54.03
N MET A 33 -8.37 -5.56 -52.82
CA MET A 33 -6.96 -5.53 -52.39
C MET A 33 -6.38 -6.94 -52.19
N LEU A 34 -7.22 -7.90 -51.78
CA LEU A 34 -6.85 -9.31 -51.64
C LEU A 34 -6.73 -10.04 -53.00
N LEU A 35 -7.49 -9.59 -54.02
CA LEU A 35 -7.46 -10.15 -55.39
C LEU A 35 -6.45 -9.47 -56.33
N LEU A 36 -5.97 -8.26 -56.01
CA LEU A 36 -4.89 -7.57 -56.74
C LEU A 36 -3.47 -7.98 -56.29
N ILE A 37 -3.34 -8.70 -55.16
CA ILE A 37 -2.07 -9.30 -54.73
C ILE A 37 -1.86 -10.69 -55.38
N THR A 38 -2.88 -11.25 -56.06
CA THR A 38 -2.78 -12.56 -56.75
C THR A 38 -2.53 -12.49 -58.26
N SER A 39 -2.28 -11.31 -58.84
CA SER A 39 -2.07 -11.17 -60.29
C SER A 39 -0.83 -10.37 -60.67
N VAL A 40 0.33 -10.76 -60.15
CA VAL A 40 1.63 -10.60 -60.82
C VAL A 40 2.42 -11.91 -60.64
N VAL A 41 1.95 -12.96 -61.33
CA VAL A 41 2.75 -14.17 -61.55
C VAL A 41 3.50 -13.95 -62.86
N PHE A 42 4.70 -13.37 -62.76
CA PHE A 42 5.73 -13.56 -63.77
C PHE A 42 6.85 -14.40 -63.13
N ALA A 43 6.95 -15.62 -63.63
CA ALA A 43 8.17 -16.42 -63.71
C ALA A 43 9.09 -16.42 -62.47
N LEU A 44 8.70 -17.17 -61.45
CA LEU A 44 9.67 -17.83 -60.59
C LEU A 44 9.34 -19.31 -60.59
N THR A 45 10.32 -20.10 -60.97
CA THR A 45 10.36 -21.54 -60.77
C THR A 45 9.87 -21.89 -59.36
N PRO A 46 9.23 -23.05 -59.15
CA PRO A 46 9.02 -23.53 -57.80
C PRO A 46 10.41 -23.70 -57.18
N ARG A 47 10.83 -22.75 -56.34
CA ARG A 47 11.77 -23.05 -55.28
C ARG A 47 11.01 -23.99 -54.37
N ALA A 48 11.15 -25.29 -54.63
CA ALA A 48 11.12 -26.27 -53.56
C ALA A 48 11.82 -25.61 -52.37
N HIS A 49 11.08 -25.33 -51.30
CA HIS A 49 11.70 -24.94 -50.05
C HIS A 49 12.62 -26.10 -49.71
N ALA A 50 13.92 -25.91 -49.95
CA ALA A 50 14.91 -26.88 -49.53
C ALA A 50 14.70 -27.01 -48.01
N GLN A 51 14.17 -28.16 -47.59
CA GLN A 51 14.12 -28.51 -46.18
C GLN A 51 15.54 -28.33 -45.65
N GLN A 52 15.74 -27.48 -44.63
CA GLN A 52 17.12 -27.25 -44.16
C GLN A 52 17.71 -28.61 -43.77
N ALA A 53 18.83 -28.97 -44.40
CA ALA A 53 19.32 -30.34 -44.38
C ALA A 53 19.63 -30.83 -42.95
N ASP A 54 19.89 -29.90 -42.04
CA ASP A 54 20.31 -30.11 -40.66
C ASP A 54 19.17 -30.18 -39.62
N ILE A 55 17.91 -29.91 -40.00
CA ILE A 55 16.74 -30.10 -39.11
C ILE A 55 15.99 -31.41 -39.37
N GLY A 56 16.30 -32.12 -40.46
CA GLY A 56 15.53 -33.25 -40.96
C GLY A 56 15.29 -34.38 -39.94
N ASN A 57 16.26 -34.63 -39.06
CA ASN A 57 16.23 -35.63 -37.99
C ASN A 57 16.35 -35.02 -36.57
N HIS A 58 16.16 -33.70 -36.43
CA HIS A 58 16.36 -33.01 -35.15
C HIS A 58 15.13 -33.16 -34.23
N TRP A 59 15.32 -33.26 -32.91
CA TRP A 59 14.23 -33.45 -31.95
C TRP A 59 13.21 -32.29 -31.96
N ALA A 60 13.68 -31.06 -32.19
CA ALA A 60 12.84 -29.86 -32.29
C ALA A 60 12.29 -29.59 -33.71
N LYS A 61 12.37 -30.57 -34.63
CA LYS A 61 11.99 -30.38 -36.05
C LYS A 61 10.60 -29.78 -36.22
N GLN A 62 9.61 -30.31 -35.51
CA GLN A 62 8.23 -29.89 -35.66
C GLN A 62 8.02 -28.42 -35.25
N GLN A 63 8.57 -28.02 -34.11
CA GLN A 63 8.47 -26.65 -33.57
C GLN A 63 9.21 -25.66 -34.48
N LEU A 64 10.41 -26.01 -34.93
CA LEU A 64 11.20 -25.20 -35.86
C LEU A 64 10.49 -25.00 -37.20
N GLN A 65 9.89 -26.07 -37.77
CA GLN A 65 9.11 -25.97 -39.00
C GLN A 65 7.89 -25.05 -38.83
N ALA A 66 7.14 -25.19 -37.74
CA ALA A 66 5.97 -24.35 -37.48
C ALA A 66 6.34 -22.85 -37.34
N TRP A 67 7.44 -22.53 -36.65
CA TRP A 67 7.90 -21.15 -36.50
C TRP A 67 8.44 -20.55 -37.80
N MET A 68 9.03 -21.37 -38.67
CA MET A 68 9.45 -20.93 -40.02
C MET A 68 8.25 -20.65 -40.92
N GLU A 69 7.22 -21.50 -40.90
CA GLU A 69 5.99 -21.30 -41.68
C GLU A 69 5.24 -20.04 -41.24
N LYS A 70 5.26 -19.72 -39.94
CA LYS A 70 4.69 -18.48 -39.37
C LYS A 70 5.56 -17.24 -39.62
N GLY A 71 6.76 -17.39 -40.18
CA GLY A 71 7.71 -16.30 -40.41
C GLY A 71 8.39 -15.75 -39.15
N PHE A 72 8.33 -16.48 -38.03
CA PHE A 72 8.97 -16.05 -36.77
C PHE A 72 10.48 -16.28 -36.75
N ILE A 73 10.98 -17.26 -37.50
CA ILE A 73 12.42 -17.57 -37.67
C ILE A 73 12.76 -17.85 -39.13
N SER A 74 14.04 -17.72 -39.49
CA SER A 74 14.56 -18.02 -40.83
C SER A 74 15.89 -18.75 -40.74
N GLY A 75 16.16 -19.65 -41.69
CA GLY A 75 17.47 -20.29 -41.86
C GLY A 75 18.50 -19.38 -42.53
N TYR A 76 19.75 -19.82 -42.57
CA TYR A 76 20.85 -19.11 -43.23
C TYR A 76 20.77 -19.25 -44.76
N ALA A 77 21.46 -18.35 -45.47
CA ALA A 77 21.52 -18.35 -46.94
C ALA A 77 22.18 -19.61 -47.54
N ASP A 78 22.94 -20.37 -46.73
CA ASP A 78 23.55 -21.66 -47.10
C ASP A 78 22.58 -22.85 -47.00
N GLY A 79 21.32 -22.62 -46.61
CA GLY A 79 20.29 -23.65 -46.50
C GLY A 79 20.29 -24.42 -45.17
N THR A 80 21.05 -23.97 -44.16
CA THR A 80 21.06 -24.56 -42.81
C THR A 80 20.25 -23.74 -41.80
N PHE A 81 19.80 -24.34 -40.70
CA PHE A 81 19.18 -23.61 -39.56
C PHE A 81 20.10 -23.52 -38.33
N ARG A 82 21.00 -24.49 -38.20
CA ARG A 82 21.97 -24.69 -37.11
C ARG A 82 21.30 -24.83 -35.74
N PRO A 83 20.40 -25.82 -35.55
CA PRO A 83 19.56 -25.93 -34.36
C PRO A 83 20.36 -26.09 -33.05
N ASN A 84 21.54 -26.70 -33.09
CA ASN A 84 22.41 -26.93 -31.94
C ASN A 84 23.42 -25.80 -31.68
N GLN A 85 23.41 -24.74 -32.50
CA GLN A 85 24.28 -23.59 -32.26
C GLN A 85 23.74 -22.77 -31.06
N PRO A 86 24.62 -22.26 -30.17
CA PRO A 86 24.20 -21.32 -29.12
C PRO A 86 23.51 -20.08 -29.71
N ILE A 87 22.45 -19.61 -29.04
CA ILE A 87 21.79 -18.35 -29.37
C ILE A 87 22.45 -17.20 -28.61
N THR A 88 22.63 -16.06 -29.28
CA THR A 88 23.10 -14.86 -28.57
C THR A 88 21.97 -14.15 -27.84
N ARG A 89 22.31 -13.33 -26.86
CA ARG A 89 21.36 -12.46 -26.14
C ARG A 89 20.57 -11.56 -27.11
N ALA A 90 21.23 -10.97 -28.11
CA ALA A 90 20.61 -10.17 -29.17
C ALA A 90 19.60 -10.94 -30.02
N GLU A 91 19.97 -12.15 -30.45
CA GLU A 91 19.07 -13.01 -31.22
C GLU A 91 17.84 -13.42 -30.39
N TRP A 92 18.04 -13.75 -29.12
CA TRP A 92 16.95 -14.05 -28.19
C TRP A 92 15.98 -12.87 -28.02
N MET A 93 16.49 -11.67 -27.71
CA MET A 93 15.68 -10.47 -27.55
C MET A 93 14.84 -10.18 -28.79
N LYS A 94 15.42 -10.36 -29.98
CA LYS A 94 14.68 -10.19 -31.24
C LYS A 94 13.53 -11.18 -31.41
N LEU A 95 13.70 -12.42 -30.96
CA LEU A 95 12.63 -13.43 -30.97
C LEU A 95 11.52 -13.06 -29.97
N VAL A 96 11.88 -12.69 -28.74
CA VAL A 96 10.93 -12.28 -27.69
C VAL A 96 10.12 -11.06 -28.14
N ASN A 97 10.78 -9.99 -28.60
CA ASN A 97 10.12 -8.78 -29.07
C ASN A 97 9.15 -9.05 -30.21
N ARG A 98 9.56 -9.89 -31.17
CA ARG A 98 8.71 -10.29 -32.29
C ARG A 98 7.49 -11.10 -31.81
N LEU A 99 7.66 -11.97 -30.83
CA LEU A 99 6.60 -12.86 -30.35
C LEU A 99 5.56 -12.12 -29.50
N PHE A 100 5.99 -11.17 -28.66
CA PHE A 100 5.12 -10.45 -27.73
C PHE A 100 4.73 -9.04 -28.19
N GLY A 101 5.22 -8.60 -29.36
CA GLY A 101 4.84 -7.31 -29.95
C GLY A 101 5.41 -6.10 -29.22
N TYR A 102 6.56 -6.23 -28.56
CA TYR A 102 7.22 -5.11 -27.90
C TYR A 102 7.71 -4.08 -28.93
N ASP A 103 7.41 -2.80 -28.68
CA ASP A 103 7.75 -1.71 -29.59
C ASP A 103 9.28 -1.54 -29.69
N LYS A 104 9.78 -1.29 -30.90
CA LYS A 104 11.20 -1.14 -31.21
C LYS A 104 11.66 0.32 -31.32
N GLN A 105 10.81 1.30 -30.97
CA GLN A 105 11.17 2.72 -30.97
C GLN A 105 11.79 3.16 -29.63
N GLY A 106 12.84 3.98 -29.66
CA GLY A 106 13.48 4.51 -28.45
C GLY A 106 15.01 4.44 -28.47
N ASP A 107 15.64 5.20 -27.57
CA ASP A 107 17.11 5.31 -27.47
C ASP A 107 17.75 4.06 -26.82
N THR A 108 19.05 3.88 -27.03
CA THR A 108 19.87 2.79 -26.45
C THR A 108 20.52 3.21 -25.13
N PHE A 109 20.39 2.38 -24.09
CA PHE A 109 20.82 2.71 -22.72
C PHE A 109 22.10 2.00 -22.25
N PHE A 110 22.72 1.13 -23.06
CA PHE A 110 23.86 0.29 -22.65
C PHE A 110 25.15 0.71 -23.35
N VAL A 111 26.26 0.70 -22.61
CA VAL A 111 27.56 1.22 -23.07
C VAL A 111 28.17 0.43 -24.24
N ASP A 112 27.75 -0.82 -24.42
CA ASP A 112 28.21 -1.75 -25.46
C ASP A 112 27.20 -1.93 -26.62
N VAL A 113 26.20 -1.04 -26.71
CA VAL A 113 25.17 -1.07 -27.75
C VAL A 113 25.15 0.26 -28.48
N HIS A 114 25.53 0.24 -29.76
CA HIS A 114 25.54 1.43 -30.60
C HIS A 114 24.28 1.51 -31.47
N ALA A 115 23.81 2.73 -31.75
CA ALA A 115 22.60 2.96 -32.55
C ALA A 115 22.62 2.27 -33.94
N THR A 116 23.81 2.05 -34.52
CA THR A 116 24.00 1.37 -35.81
C THR A 116 23.98 -0.15 -35.73
N ASP A 117 24.02 -0.74 -34.54
CA ASP A 117 23.98 -2.19 -34.37
C ASP A 117 22.61 -2.73 -34.77
N TRP A 118 22.59 -3.85 -35.50
CA TRP A 118 21.34 -4.43 -36.01
C TRP A 118 20.36 -4.84 -34.90
N PHE A 119 20.87 -5.08 -33.69
CA PHE A 119 20.11 -5.45 -32.49
C PHE A 119 19.79 -4.27 -31.57
N SER A 120 20.28 -3.06 -31.88
CA SER A 120 20.13 -1.85 -31.06
C SER A 120 18.69 -1.63 -30.58
N SER A 121 17.75 -1.60 -31.51
CA SER A 121 16.32 -1.42 -31.21
C SER A 121 15.68 -2.59 -30.48
N ASP A 122 16.17 -3.81 -30.70
CA ASP A 122 15.71 -5.00 -30.00
C ASP A 122 16.20 -5.02 -28.55
N VAL A 123 17.42 -4.55 -28.28
CA VAL A 123 17.95 -4.36 -26.92
C VAL A 123 17.15 -3.28 -26.18
N SER A 124 16.91 -2.13 -26.82
CA SER A 124 16.11 -1.06 -26.23
C SER A 124 14.68 -1.50 -25.91
N ALA A 125 14.03 -2.23 -26.82
CA ALA A 125 12.71 -2.82 -26.58
C ALA A 125 12.72 -3.78 -25.39
N ALA A 126 13.75 -4.63 -25.30
CA ALA A 126 13.88 -5.64 -24.27
C ALA A 126 14.04 -5.05 -22.87
N ALA A 127 14.90 -4.02 -22.75
CA ALA A 127 15.14 -3.31 -21.50
C ALA A 127 13.91 -2.55 -21.02
N ARG A 128 13.22 -1.83 -21.92
CA ARG A 128 11.98 -1.11 -21.59
C ARG A 128 10.85 -2.05 -21.18
N ALA A 129 10.76 -3.22 -21.81
CA ALA A 129 9.78 -4.24 -21.45
C ALA A 129 10.09 -4.93 -20.12
N GLY A 130 11.24 -4.62 -19.47
CA GLY A 130 11.59 -5.07 -18.13
C GLY A 130 11.97 -6.55 -18.01
N TYR A 131 11.99 -7.31 -19.11
CA TYR A 131 12.31 -8.73 -19.06
C TYR A 131 13.82 -9.02 -19.02
N ILE A 132 14.65 -8.03 -19.32
CA ILE A 132 16.12 -8.12 -19.22
C ILE A 132 16.69 -6.74 -18.84
N SER A 133 17.64 -6.70 -17.91
CA SER A 133 18.11 -5.46 -17.27
C SER A 133 19.57 -5.11 -17.59
N GLY A 134 20.28 -5.93 -18.37
CA GLY A 134 21.73 -5.80 -18.55
C GLY A 134 22.52 -6.29 -17.33
N TYR A 135 23.83 -6.04 -17.31
CA TYR A 135 24.74 -6.35 -16.21
C TYR A 135 25.04 -5.09 -15.39
N ALA A 136 25.51 -5.26 -14.15
CA ALA A 136 25.80 -4.16 -13.22
C ALA A 136 26.88 -3.18 -13.73
N ASP A 137 27.70 -3.58 -14.71
CA ASP A 137 28.71 -2.73 -15.36
C ASP A 137 28.13 -1.85 -16.49
N GLY A 138 26.81 -1.80 -16.65
CA GLY A 138 26.13 -1.02 -17.68
C GLY A 138 26.14 -1.64 -19.08
N THR A 139 26.60 -2.89 -19.22
CA THR A 139 26.63 -3.62 -20.50
C THR A 139 25.41 -4.52 -20.71
N MET A 140 25.03 -4.77 -21.96
CA MET A 140 24.02 -5.77 -22.34
C MET A 140 24.64 -7.09 -22.81
N ARG A 141 25.90 -7.04 -23.26
CA ARG A 141 26.66 -8.13 -23.89
C ARG A 141 25.86 -8.83 -25.00
N PRO A 142 25.34 -8.07 -25.99
CA PRO A 142 24.36 -8.57 -26.97
C PRO A 142 24.88 -9.75 -27.81
N ASN A 143 26.19 -9.84 -28.02
CA ASN A 143 26.82 -10.92 -28.79
C ASN A 143 27.22 -12.13 -27.94
N HIS A 144 27.10 -12.07 -26.61
CA HIS A 144 27.39 -13.21 -25.75
C HIS A 144 26.29 -14.29 -25.88
N SER A 145 26.68 -15.55 -25.78
CA SER A 145 25.73 -16.66 -25.73
C SER A 145 24.87 -16.55 -24.48
N LEU A 146 23.55 -16.71 -24.63
CA LEU A 146 22.62 -16.73 -23.49
C LEU A 146 22.75 -18.07 -22.76
N THR A 147 23.02 -18.06 -21.46
CA THR A 147 23.07 -19.31 -20.67
C THR A 147 21.66 -19.80 -20.33
N ARG A 148 21.54 -21.07 -19.96
CA ARG A 148 20.24 -21.66 -19.57
C ARG A 148 19.65 -20.99 -18.32
N GLU A 149 20.49 -20.59 -17.36
CA GLU A 149 20.03 -19.89 -16.15
C GLU A 149 19.66 -18.41 -16.41
N GLU A 150 20.36 -17.72 -17.32
CA GLU A 150 19.95 -16.38 -17.77
C GLU A 150 18.61 -16.44 -18.51
N ALA A 151 18.41 -17.45 -19.36
CA ALA A 151 17.15 -17.69 -20.03
C ALA A 151 16.02 -18.00 -19.03
N ALA A 152 16.29 -18.75 -17.97
CA ALA A 152 15.32 -19.05 -16.93
C ALA A 152 14.83 -17.79 -16.22
N VAL A 153 15.74 -16.87 -15.86
CA VAL A 153 15.36 -15.57 -15.26
C VAL A 153 14.52 -14.74 -16.22
N ILE A 154 14.91 -14.66 -17.50
CA ILE A 154 14.14 -13.91 -18.51
C ILE A 154 12.75 -14.53 -18.70
N LEU A 155 12.65 -15.86 -18.78
CA LEU A 155 11.38 -16.57 -18.95
C LEU A 155 10.49 -16.45 -17.71
N SER A 156 11.07 -16.47 -16.50
CA SER A 156 10.35 -16.23 -15.24
C SER A 156 9.70 -14.85 -15.23
N ARG A 157 10.47 -13.81 -15.62
CA ARG A 157 9.96 -12.43 -15.76
C ARG A 157 8.88 -12.30 -16.83
N LEU A 158 9.11 -12.86 -18.03
CA LEU A 158 8.12 -12.84 -19.11
C LEU A 158 6.84 -13.61 -18.76
N GLY A 159 6.97 -14.68 -17.98
CA GLY A 159 5.87 -15.50 -17.49
C GLY A 159 5.20 -14.98 -16.22
N GLN A 160 5.75 -13.92 -15.59
CA GLN A 160 5.33 -13.43 -14.27
C GLN A 160 5.27 -14.56 -13.22
N LEU A 161 6.25 -15.46 -13.26
CA LEU A 161 6.32 -16.60 -12.34
C LEU A 161 6.82 -16.14 -10.98
N ARG A 162 6.28 -16.74 -9.91
CA ARG A 162 6.88 -16.64 -8.57
C ARG A 162 8.09 -17.56 -8.50
N ASP A 163 9.17 -17.07 -7.90
CA ASP A 163 10.36 -17.87 -7.66
C ASP A 163 10.03 -19.10 -6.80
N ASP A 164 10.64 -20.24 -7.14
CA ASP A 164 10.44 -21.50 -6.44
C ASP A 164 11.79 -22.17 -6.20
N ILE A 165 12.43 -21.84 -5.08
CA ILE A 165 13.77 -22.33 -4.74
C ILE A 165 13.74 -23.83 -4.46
N ALA A 166 12.73 -24.33 -3.73
CA ALA A 166 12.61 -25.73 -3.37
C ALA A 166 12.50 -26.62 -4.61
N ALA A 167 11.79 -26.15 -5.64
CA ALA A 167 11.70 -26.89 -6.88
C ALA A 167 13.02 -26.88 -7.67
N ALA A 168 13.96 -25.98 -7.43
CA ALA A 168 15.30 -26.05 -8.03
C ALA A 168 16.16 -27.19 -7.41
N ASP A 169 15.87 -27.59 -6.17
CA ASP A 169 16.62 -28.64 -5.44
C ASP A 169 16.46 -30.04 -6.05
N ARG A 170 15.54 -30.22 -7.00
CA ARG A 170 15.39 -31.46 -7.76
C ARG A 170 16.56 -31.73 -8.71
N PHE A 171 17.36 -30.70 -9.02
CA PHE A 171 18.51 -30.80 -9.92
C PHE A 171 19.78 -31.11 -9.14
N THR A 172 20.64 -31.98 -9.69
CA THR A 172 21.83 -32.50 -8.98
C THR A 172 23.07 -31.60 -9.09
N ASP A 173 23.03 -30.59 -9.95
CA ASP A 173 24.12 -29.65 -10.20
C ASP A 173 23.90 -28.29 -9.52
N SER A 174 25.01 -27.57 -9.26
CA SER A 174 24.97 -26.29 -8.56
C SER A 174 24.40 -25.19 -9.45
N ILE A 175 23.29 -24.57 -9.00
CA ILE A 175 22.63 -23.44 -9.63
C ILE A 175 22.93 -22.16 -8.84
N ALA A 176 23.30 -21.08 -9.54
CA ALA A 176 23.66 -19.83 -8.91
C ALA A 176 22.47 -19.22 -8.14
N ALA A 177 22.73 -18.63 -6.96
CA ALA A 177 21.67 -18.12 -6.08
C ALA A 177 20.73 -17.14 -6.79
N TRP A 178 21.28 -16.23 -7.61
CA TRP A 178 20.52 -15.22 -8.38
C TRP A 178 19.56 -15.81 -9.42
N SER A 179 19.77 -17.04 -9.87
CA SER A 179 18.94 -17.72 -10.88
C SER A 179 18.10 -18.84 -10.29
N ARG A 180 18.42 -19.33 -9.09
CA ARG A 180 17.86 -20.54 -8.48
C ARG A 180 16.34 -20.54 -8.39
N GLY A 181 15.75 -19.48 -7.83
CA GLY A 181 14.30 -19.35 -7.72
C GLY A 181 13.61 -19.38 -9.08
N SER A 182 14.16 -18.66 -10.05
CA SER A 182 13.64 -18.61 -11.42
C SER A 182 13.83 -19.93 -12.17
N VAL A 183 14.94 -20.65 -11.94
CA VAL A 183 15.19 -22.00 -12.49
C VAL A 183 14.14 -22.99 -11.99
N GLY A 184 13.86 -22.99 -10.68
CA GLY A 184 12.81 -23.83 -10.14
C GLY A 184 11.43 -23.44 -10.68
N ALA A 185 11.13 -22.15 -10.76
CA ALA A 185 9.87 -21.61 -11.28
C ALA A 185 9.60 -22.02 -12.74
N VAL A 186 10.56 -21.81 -13.65
CA VAL A 186 10.41 -22.20 -15.06
C VAL A 186 10.33 -23.72 -15.23
N ALA A 187 10.93 -24.47 -14.31
CA ALA A 187 10.89 -25.92 -14.33
C ALA A 187 9.61 -26.50 -13.72
N VAL A 188 8.93 -25.80 -12.80
CA VAL A 188 7.57 -26.14 -12.34
C VAL A 188 6.55 -25.77 -13.39
N ALA A 189 6.68 -24.58 -13.99
CA ALA A 189 5.81 -24.11 -15.07
C ALA A 189 5.98 -24.88 -16.39
N GLY A 190 6.89 -25.87 -16.44
CA GLY A 190 7.14 -26.69 -17.62
C GLY A 190 7.77 -25.94 -18.80
N LEU A 191 8.23 -24.70 -18.59
CA LEU A 191 8.83 -23.86 -19.63
C LEU A 191 10.22 -24.38 -20.00
N MET A 192 11.04 -24.72 -19.00
CA MET A 192 12.35 -25.37 -19.17
C MET A 192 12.39 -26.68 -18.39
N SER A 193 13.26 -27.60 -18.77
CA SER A 193 13.42 -28.90 -18.10
C SER A 193 14.90 -29.22 -17.94
N GLY A 194 15.24 -29.98 -16.90
CA GLY A 194 16.57 -30.56 -16.75
C GLY A 194 16.82 -31.71 -17.73
N TYR A 195 18.05 -32.19 -17.75
CA TYR A 195 18.51 -33.28 -18.57
C TYR A 195 18.23 -34.64 -17.89
N PRO A 196 18.19 -35.75 -18.66
CA PRO A 196 17.92 -37.08 -18.12
C PRO A 196 18.91 -37.58 -17.05
N ASP A 197 20.08 -36.96 -16.94
CA ASP A 197 21.09 -37.23 -15.91
C ASP A 197 20.81 -36.55 -14.57
N GLY A 198 19.69 -35.81 -14.47
CA GLY A 198 19.27 -35.10 -13.26
C GLY A 198 19.80 -33.68 -13.14
N THR A 199 20.58 -33.19 -14.11
CA THR A 199 21.15 -31.82 -14.08
C THR A 199 20.25 -30.80 -14.75
N PHE A 200 20.35 -29.52 -14.38
CA PHE A 200 19.78 -28.40 -15.15
C PHE A 200 20.79 -27.83 -16.17
N SER A 201 22.08 -27.97 -15.89
CA SER A 201 23.24 -27.38 -16.56
C SER A 201 23.14 -25.85 -16.72
N PRO A 202 23.10 -25.08 -15.63
CA PRO A 202 22.78 -23.65 -15.64
C PRO A 202 23.71 -22.80 -16.50
N ALA A 203 25.02 -23.04 -16.42
CA ALA A 203 26.03 -22.30 -17.17
C ALA A 203 26.14 -22.70 -18.66
N ASN A 204 25.48 -23.78 -19.10
CA ASN A 204 25.55 -24.19 -20.50
C ASN A 204 24.83 -23.18 -21.41
N PRO A 205 25.38 -22.87 -22.59
CA PRO A 205 24.69 -22.02 -23.57
C PRO A 205 23.38 -22.65 -24.04
N LEU A 206 22.34 -21.83 -24.13
CA LEU A 206 21.06 -22.23 -24.71
C LEU A 206 21.18 -22.35 -26.22
N THR A 207 20.78 -23.48 -26.80
CA THR A 207 20.78 -23.67 -28.25
C THR A 207 19.60 -22.95 -28.91
N ARG A 208 19.72 -22.63 -30.21
CA ARG A 208 18.65 -22.03 -31.00
C ARG A 208 17.36 -22.88 -31.01
N ALA A 209 17.48 -24.21 -31.01
CA ALA A 209 16.34 -25.10 -30.93
C ALA A 209 15.65 -25.06 -29.56
N GLU A 210 16.42 -25.10 -28.46
CA GLU A 210 15.87 -24.93 -27.12
C GLU A 210 15.19 -23.57 -26.96
N ALA A 211 15.75 -22.53 -27.59
CA ALA A 211 15.18 -21.19 -27.52
C ALA A 211 13.79 -21.09 -28.14
N VAL A 212 13.60 -21.67 -29.32
CA VAL A 212 12.28 -21.71 -29.98
C VAL A 212 11.29 -22.51 -29.14
N VAL A 213 11.69 -23.67 -28.63
CA VAL A 213 10.81 -24.57 -27.86
C VAL A 213 10.38 -23.93 -26.54
N THR A 214 11.29 -23.26 -25.83
CA THR A 214 10.99 -22.60 -24.55
C THR A 214 10.10 -21.37 -24.74
N LEU A 215 10.32 -20.57 -25.77
CA LEU A 215 9.44 -19.44 -26.10
C LEU A 215 8.06 -19.88 -26.58
N GLU A 216 7.95 -21.01 -27.29
CA GLU A 216 6.65 -21.57 -27.67
C GLU A 216 5.87 -22.06 -26.44
N ARG A 217 6.55 -22.73 -25.50
CA ARG A 217 5.95 -23.11 -24.21
C ARG A 217 5.51 -21.89 -23.41
N LEU A 218 6.32 -20.83 -23.38
CA LEU A 218 5.95 -19.58 -22.71
C LEU A 218 4.73 -18.92 -23.37
N LEU A 219 4.64 -18.93 -24.70
CA LEU A 219 3.47 -18.41 -25.38
C LEU A 219 2.22 -19.22 -25.02
N ALA A 220 2.31 -20.56 -25.04
CA ALA A 220 1.22 -21.43 -24.61
C ALA A 220 0.84 -21.17 -23.14
N PHE A 221 1.82 -21.12 -22.24
CA PHE A 221 1.65 -20.80 -20.82
C PHE A 221 0.96 -19.46 -20.62
N ARG A 222 1.38 -18.39 -21.30
CA ARG A 222 0.73 -17.08 -21.20
C ARG A 222 -0.66 -17.02 -21.83
N THR A 223 -0.92 -17.84 -22.86
CA THR A 223 -2.24 -17.90 -23.50
C THR A 223 -3.21 -18.69 -22.61
N GLU A 224 -2.75 -19.76 -21.98
CA GLU A 224 -3.50 -20.51 -20.97
C GLU A 224 -3.67 -19.71 -19.66
N PHE A 225 -2.65 -18.93 -19.23
CA PHE A 225 -2.71 -18.02 -18.08
C PHE A 225 -3.62 -16.79 -18.32
N ALA A 226 -3.62 -16.23 -19.54
CA ALA A 226 -4.57 -15.19 -19.94
C ALA A 226 -6.00 -15.74 -20.10
N ALA A 227 -6.15 -17.03 -20.41
CA ALA A 227 -7.43 -17.73 -20.40
C ALA A 227 -7.85 -18.22 -18.99
N SER A 228 -6.93 -18.23 -18.01
CA SER A 228 -7.14 -18.75 -16.65
C SER A 228 -7.03 -17.71 -15.54
N LYS A 229 -6.88 -16.41 -15.83
CA LYS A 229 -7.35 -15.38 -14.89
C LYS A 229 -8.88 -15.44 -14.88
N PRO A 230 -9.52 -15.85 -13.77
CA PRO A 230 -10.95 -15.59 -13.64
C PRO A 230 -11.10 -14.08 -13.66
N GLN A 231 -11.62 -13.51 -14.75
CA GLN A 231 -12.16 -12.16 -14.65
C GLN A 231 -13.22 -12.20 -13.56
N ILE A 232 -13.18 -11.25 -12.63
CA ILE A 232 -14.27 -11.09 -11.67
C ILE A 232 -15.57 -11.04 -12.50
N PRO A 233 -16.46 -12.03 -12.36
CA PRO A 233 -17.70 -12.04 -13.12
C PRO A 233 -18.45 -10.73 -12.85
N ARG A 234 -19.13 -10.19 -13.86
CA ARG A 234 -19.96 -8.99 -13.67
C ARG A 234 -21.13 -9.24 -12.72
N ASP A 235 -21.50 -10.51 -12.58
CA ASP A 235 -22.47 -10.99 -11.62
C ASP A 235 -21.80 -12.09 -10.78
N ILE A 236 -21.48 -11.78 -9.53
CA ILE A 236 -20.96 -12.73 -8.55
C ILE A 236 -22.17 -13.42 -7.91
N ASP A 237 -22.43 -14.66 -8.32
CA ASP A 237 -23.54 -15.50 -7.87
C ASP A 237 -23.09 -16.75 -7.09
N GLU A 238 -21.79 -16.88 -6.85
CA GLU A 238 -21.18 -17.89 -5.99
C GLU A 238 -20.44 -17.25 -4.81
N ALA A 239 -20.38 -17.97 -3.68
CA ALA A 239 -19.63 -17.52 -2.50
C ALA A 239 -18.12 -17.72 -2.75
N GLY A 240 -17.29 -16.81 -2.23
CA GLY A 240 -15.84 -16.90 -2.43
C GLY A 240 -15.13 -15.56 -2.27
N ILE A 241 -13.82 -15.60 -2.49
CA ILE A 241 -12.95 -14.42 -2.47
C ILE A 241 -12.68 -14.01 -3.93
N TYR A 242 -12.97 -12.76 -4.26
CA TYR A 242 -12.83 -12.16 -5.59
C TYR A 242 -11.90 -10.97 -5.53
N GLY A 243 -11.08 -10.79 -6.56
CA GLY A 243 -10.04 -9.77 -6.61
C GLY A 243 -8.68 -10.25 -6.10
N PRO A 244 -7.60 -9.51 -6.39
CA PRO A 244 -6.25 -9.98 -6.17
C PRO A 244 -5.87 -9.96 -4.69
N THR A 245 -4.94 -10.85 -4.28
CA THR A 245 -4.36 -10.84 -2.93
C THR A 245 -3.35 -9.71 -2.71
N SER A 246 -2.82 -9.12 -3.78
CA SER A 246 -1.97 -7.92 -3.76
C SER A 246 -2.07 -7.13 -5.07
N GLY A 247 -1.80 -5.82 -5.01
CA GLY A 247 -2.06 -4.90 -6.13
C GLY A 247 -3.55 -4.58 -6.25
N SER A 248 -4.00 -4.01 -7.38
CA SER A 248 -5.41 -3.74 -7.61
C SER A 248 -5.88 -4.19 -9.00
N GLU A 249 -7.11 -4.71 -9.08
CA GLU A 249 -7.79 -5.04 -10.34
C GLU A 249 -8.87 -3.99 -10.66
N THR A 250 -8.94 -3.51 -11.91
CA THR A 250 -9.96 -2.54 -12.32
C THR A 250 -11.09 -3.19 -13.10
N ILE A 251 -12.30 -3.09 -12.57
CA ILE A 251 -13.55 -3.44 -13.24
C ILE A 251 -14.14 -2.19 -13.89
N LYS A 252 -14.13 -2.15 -15.23
CA LYS A 252 -14.72 -1.04 -16.00
C LYS A 252 -16.24 -1.17 -16.08
N GLY A 253 -17.00 -0.33 -15.39
CA GLY A 253 -18.48 -0.39 -15.34
C GLY A 253 -19.01 -1.16 -14.13
N ASP A 254 -20.29 -1.51 -14.16
CA ASP A 254 -21.02 -2.03 -12.99
C ASP A 254 -20.62 -3.47 -12.60
N LEU A 255 -20.85 -3.81 -11.34
CA LEU A 255 -20.66 -5.13 -10.72
C LEU A 255 -21.84 -5.45 -9.79
N THR A 256 -22.36 -6.68 -9.87
CA THR A 256 -23.42 -7.18 -8.98
C THR A 256 -22.90 -8.33 -8.13
N ILE A 257 -23.16 -8.30 -6.82
CA ILE A 257 -23.00 -9.42 -5.91
C ILE A 257 -24.38 -9.90 -5.49
N SER A 258 -24.68 -11.17 -5.70
CA SER A 258 -26.01 -11.75 -5.52
C SER A 258 -26.04 -12.95 -4.56
N LYS A 259 -24.87 -13.35 -4.05
CA LYS A 259 -24.71 -14.51 -3.16
C LYS A 259 -24.05 -14.08 -1.84
N PRO A 260 -24.48 -14.63 -0.68
CA PRO A 260 -23.80 -14.40 0.58
C PRO A 260 -22.48 -15.18 0.65
N GLY A 261 -21.58 -14.76 1.56
CA GLY A 261 -20.25 -15.36 1.73
C GLY A 261 -19.23 -14.87 0.71
N VAL A 262 -19.44 -13.68 0.14
CA VAL A 262 -18.54 -13.08 -0.84
C VAL A 262 -17.61 -12.07 -0.16
N THR A 263 -16.32 -12.23 -0.39
CA THR A 263 -15.30 -11.22 -0.11
C THR A 263 -14.83 -10.62 -1.42
N LEU A 264 -15.04 -9.33 -1.63
CA LEU A 264 -14.45 -8.60 -2.74
C LEU A 264 -13.28 -7.77 -2.21
N GLN A 265 -12.08 -7.97 -2.75
CA GLN A 265 -10.88 -7.32 -2.25
C GLN A 265 -10.05 -6.63 -3.33
N ASN A 266 -9.35 -5.57 -2.96
CA ASN A 266 -8.34 -4.89 -3.78
C ASN A 266 -8.82 -4.55 -5.20
N THR A 267 -10.05 -4.06 -5.33
CA THR A 267 -10.71 -3.88 -6.62
C THR A 267 -11.17 -2.44 -6.81
N VAL A 268 -10.88 -1.85 -7.97
CA VAL A 268 -11.41 -0.55 -8.39
C VAL A 268 -12.58 -0.77 -9.34
N ILE A 269 -13.78 -0.35 -8.92
CA ILE A 269 -15.01 -0.41 -9.72
C ILE A 269 -15.31 1.00 -10.24
N THR A 270 -15.25 1.19 -11.56
CA THR A 270 -15.52 2.50 -12.18
C THR A 270 -17.01 2.80 -12.37
N GLY A 271 -17.89 1.81 -12.13
CA GLY A 271 -19.35 1.93 -12.16
C GLY A 271 -19.97 1.67 -10.78
N ASN A 272 -21.23 1.23 -10.77
CA ASN A 272 -21.96 0.92 -9.54
C ASN A 272 -21.62 -0.48 -9.02
N LEU A 273 -21.60 -0.65 -7.71
CA LEU A 273 -21.51 -1.95 -7.03
C LEU A 273 -22.85 -2.26 -6.37
N THR A 274 -23.55 -3.31 -6.84
CA THR A 274 -24.87 -3.71 -6.32
C THR A 274 -24.76 -4.94 -5.43
N LEU A 275 -25.14 -4.83 -4.15
CA LEU A 275 -25.40 -5.97 -3.27
C LEU A 275 -26.89 -6.32 -3.36
N ALA A 276 -27.20 -7.33 -4.17
CA ALA A 276 -28.57 -7.64 -4.57
C ALA A 276 -29.42 -8.25 -3.44
N LYS A 277 -30.75 -8.11 -3.57
CA LYS A 277 -31.75 -8.67 -2.63
C LYS A 277 -31.58 -10.16 -2.36
N SER A 278 -31.05 -10.92 -3.33
CA SER A 278 -30.85 -12.37 -3.23
C SER A 278 -29.80 -12.79 -2.21
N ILE A 279 -28.96 -11.86 -1.72
CA ILE A 279 -28.04 -12.12 -0.59
C ILE A 279 -28.82 -12.50 0.69
N GLY A 280 -30.06 -12.02 0.82
CA GLY A 280 -30.89 -12.29 2.00
C GLY A 280 -30.26 -11.69 3.26
N GLU A 281 -30.06 -12.52 4.29
CA GLU A 281 -29.46 -12.12 5.58
C GLU A 281 -27.95 -12.41 5.67
N GLY A 282 -27.32 -12.88 4.58
CA GLY A 282 -25.94 -13.35 4.64
C GLY A 282 -24.87 -12.27 4.45
N ASP A 283 -23.62 -12.68 4.70
CA ASP A 283 -22.49 -11.77 4.89
C ASP A 283 -21.77 -11.40 3.59
N ILE A 284 -21.29 -10.17 3.52
CA ILE A 284 -20.45 -9.61 2.44
C ILE A 284 -19.30 -8.84 3.08
N SER A 285 -18.08 -9.07 2.59
CA SER A 285 -16.90 -8.32 2.99
C SER A 285 -16.31 -7.58 1.80
N LEU A 286 -16.13 -6.28 1.94
CA LEU A 286 -15.51 -5.39 0.95
C LEU A 286 -14.20 -4.87 1.57
N GLN A 287 -13.05 -5.22 0.99
CA GLN A 287 -11.73 -4.97 1.60
C GLN A 287 -10.78 -4.27 0.63
N GLY A 288 -10.27 -3.08 0.94
CA GLY A 288 -9.35 -2.39 0.04
C GLY A 288 -9.96 -2.03 -1.32
N ILE A 289 -11.28 -1.83 -1.39
CA ILE A 289 -11.96 -1.53 -2.66
C ILE A 289 -12.14 -0.04 -2.89
N THR A 290 -12.26 0.36 -4.16
CA THR A 290 -12.67 1.71 -4.56
C THR A 290 -13.93 1.63 -5.41
N VAL A 291 -15.00 2.31 -5.01
CA VAL A 291 -16.23 2.44 -5.80
C VAL A 291 -16.38 3.90 -6.26
N GLN A 292 -16.16 4.13 -7.56
CA GLN A 292 -16.29 5.47 -8.16
C GLN A 292 -17.75 5.84 -8.48
N GLY A 293 -18.61 4.83 -8.70
CA GLY A 293 -20.05 5.01 -8.82
C GLY A 293 -20.75 4.96 -7.45
N GLU A 294 -21.87 4.25 -7.40
CA GLU A 294 -22.68 4.09 -6.20
C GLU A 294 -22.64 2.64 -5.67
N LEU A 295 -22.43 2.48 -4.37
CA LEU A 295 -22.62 1.22 -3.65
C LEU A 295 -24.10 1.07 -3.27
N GLN A 296 -24.81 0.15 -3.93
CA GLN A 296 -26.24 -0.07 -3.75
C GLN A 296 -26.50 -1.32 -2.91
N ILE A 297 -27.06 -1.16 -1.71
CA ILE A 297 -27.23 -2.23 -0.73
C ILE A 297 -28.71 -2.60 -0.61
N TYR A 298 -29.11 -3.69 -1.25
CA TYR A 298 -30.46 -4.25 -1.22
C TYR A 298 -30.57 -5.57 -0.44
N GLY A 299 -29.44 -6.15 -0.03
CA GLY A 299 -29.33 -7.40 0.73
C GLY A 299 -28.30 -7.30 1.87
N GLY A 300 -28.27 -8.31 2.74
CA GLY A 300 -27.51 -8.32 3.99
C GLY A 300 -28.43 -8.40 5.21
N GLY A 301 -27.93 -9.02 6.28
CA GLY A 301 -28.56 -9.11 7.58
C GLY A 301 -27.98 -8.14 8.61
N ILE A 302 -28.44 -8.27 9.86
CA ILE A 302 -28.08 -7.38 10.98
C ILE A 302 -26.61 -7.44 11.45
N ASN A 303 -25.78 -8.32 10.88
CA ASN A 303 -24.36 -8.46 11.21
C ASN A 303 -23.47 -8.70 9.98
N SER A 304 -23.84 -8.20 8.80
CA SER A 304 -23.43 -8.87 7.56
C SER A 304 -22.57 -8.07 6.57
N ILE A 305 -22.69 -6.74 6.47
CA ILE A 305 -21.92 -5.96 5.48
C ILE A 305 -20.72 -5.31 6.16
N TYR A 306 -19.51 -5.70 5.76
CA TYR A 306 -18.25 -5.19 6.27
C TYR A 306 -17.52 -4.41 5.18
N VAL A 307 -17.13 -3.17 5.46
CA VAL A 307 -16.40 -2.28 4.56
C VAL A 307 -15.09 -1.86 5.24
N THR A 308 -13.99 -2.46 4.82
CA THR A 308 -12.68 -2.34 5.47
C THR A 308 -11.67 -1.73 4.50
N ASP A 309 -10.90 -0.74 4.97
CA ASP A 309 -9.84 -0.05 4.22
C ASP A 309 -10.27 0.41 2.81
N SER A 310 -11.51 0.86 2.65
CA SER A 310 -12.13 1.09 1.32
C SER A 310 -12.53 2.56 1.07
N ASN A 311 -12.53 2.98 -0.19
CA ASN A 311 -12.95 4.32 -0.60
C ASN A 311 -14.25 4.25 -1.43
N VAL A 312 -15.35 4.78 -0.89
CA VAL A 312 -16.67 4.75 -1.52
C VAL A 312 -17.18 6.18 -1.68
N HIS A 313 -17.42 6.60 -2.92
CA HIS A 313 -17.92 7.95 -3.18
C HIS A 313 -19.36 8.14 -2.69
N SER A 314 -20.24 7.18 -2.97
CA SER A 314 -21.65 7.23 -2.55
C SER A 314 -22.21 5.83 -2.25
N ALA A 315 -23.07 5.73 -1.25
CA ALA A 315 -23.77 4.51 -0.88
C ALA A 315 -25.27 4.74 -0.69
N ILE A 316 -26.10 3.82 -1.17
CA ILE A 316 -27.55 3.77 -0.92
C ILE A 316 -27.89 2.47 -0.20
N VAL A 317 -28.62 2.56 0.91
CA VAL A 317 -29.17 1.40 1.62
C VAL A 317 -30.68 1.37 1.44
N ASP A 318 -31.18 0.35 0.75
CA ASP A 318 -32.60 0.12 0.45
C ASP A 318 -32.95 -1.37 0.64
N LYS A 319 -32.79 -1.86 1.88
CA LYS A 319 -33.18 -3.21 2.27
C LYS A 319 -34.65 -3.20 2.68
N GLU A 320 -35.48 -3.95 1.95
CA GLU A 320 -36.95 -3.90 2.06
C GLU A 320 -37.53 -4.09 3.47
N ASP A 321 -36.90 -4.93 4.31
CA ASP A 321 -37.32 -5.16 5.71
C ASP A 321 -36.56 -4.30 6.72
N GLY A 322 -35.61 -3.49 6.27
CA GLY A 322 -34.76 -2.61 7.09
C GLY A 322 -33.77 -3.32 8.02
N LYS A 323 -33.57 -4.64 7.87
CA LYS A 323 -32.71 -5.45 8.75
C LYS A 323 -31.33 -5.66 8.14
N VAL A 324 -30.53 -4.59 8.07
CA VAL A 324 -29.16 -4.67 7.56
C VAL A 324 -28.21 -3.86 8.42
N ARG A 325 -26.99 -4.36 8.62
CA ARG A 325 -25.88 -3.63 9.23
C ARG A 325 -24.75 -3.41 8.24
N VAL A 326 -24.29 -2.16 8.14
CA VAL A 326 -23.09 -1.76 7.39
C VAL A 326 -22.04 -1.28 8.39
N ALA A 327 -20.93 -2.01 8.48
CA ALA A 327 -19.83 -1.71 9.39
C ALA A 327 -18.62 -1.18 8.63
N ALA A 328 -18.16 0.03 8.95
CA ALA A 328 -16.95 0.65 8.41
C ALA A 328 -15.76 0.50 9.39
N THR A 329 -14.62 -0.01 8.91
CA THR A 329 -13.41 -0.24 9.74
C THR A 329 -12.12 0.14 9.01
N GLY A 330 -11.03 0.36 9.77
CA GLY A 330 -9.72 0.67 9.19
C GLY A 330 -9.68 2.04 8.51
N SER A 331 -9.00 2.16 7.37
CA SER A 331 -8.86 3.42 6.62
C SER A 331 -10.09 3.79 5.78
N THR A 332 -11.24 3.16 6.01
CA THR A 332 -12.44 3.34 5.20
C THR A 332 -12.97 4.78 5.22
N THR A 333 -13.37 5.27 4.04
CA THR A 333 -14.12 6.51 3.83
C THR A 333 -15.32 6.27 2.93
N ILE A 334 -16.51 6.68 3.37
CA ILE A 334 -17.77 6.67 2.65
C ILE A 334 -18.35 8.09 2.67
N ALA A 335 -18.14 8.84 1.58
CA ALA A 335 -18.38 10.29 1.57
C ALA A 335 -19.87 10.66 1.74
N LEU A 336 -20.79 9.92 1.09
CA LEU A 336 -22.23 10.12 1.25
C LEU A 336 -22.97 8.78 1.35
N THR A 337 -23.73 8.60 2.43
CA THR A 337 -24.62 7.45 2.64
C THR A 337 -26.07 7.90 2.70
N THR A 338 -26.91 7.43 1.77
CA THR A 338 -28.36 7.68 1.78
C THR A 338 -29.12 6.44 2.22
N LEU A 339 -29.82 6.53 3.34
CA LEU A 339 -30.73 5.49 3.81
C LEU A 339 -32.12 5.71 3.21
N GLN A 340 -32.61 4.72 2.47
CA GLN A 340 -33.99 4.64 1.97
C GLN A 340 -34.81 3.59 2.74
N SER A 341 -34.16 2.72 3.51
CA SER A 341 -34.76 1.82 4.49
C SER A 341 -34.17 2.04 5.89
N ALA A 342 -34.74 1.38 6.90
CA ALA A 342 -34.04 1.25 8.19
C ALA A 342 -32.71 0.49 8.00
N ALA A 343 -31.71 0.82 8.82
CA ALA A 343 -30.41 0.17 8.83
C ALA A 343 -29.68 0.43 10.17
N VAL A 344 -28.66 -0.39 10.44
CA VAL A 344 -27.63 -0.13 11.44
C VAL A 344 -26.36 0.32 10.72
N LEU A 345 -25.86 1.50 11.04
CA LEU A 345 -24.51 1.93 10.64
C LEU A 345 -23.61 1.84 11.86
N GLU A 346 -22.43 1.23 11.68
CA GLU A 346 -21.46 1.00 12.74
C GLU A 346 -20.07 1.39 12.26
N GLU A 347 -19.35 2.14 13.08
CA GLU A 347 -17.94 2.46 12.89
C GLU A 347 -17.13 1.80 14.00
N LYS A 348 -16.11 1.05 13.60
CA LYS A 348 -15.27 0.30 14.54
C LYS A 348 -13.81 0.38 14.14
N GLU A 349 -12.96 0.78 15.09
CA GLU A 349 -11.50 0.81 14.91
C GLU A 349 -11.09 1.57 13.62
N LEU A 350 -11.72 2.74 13.39
CA LEU A 350 -11.46 3.57 12.22
C LEU A 350 -10.15 4.35 12.37
N THR A 351 -9.43 4.42 11.26
CA THR A 351 -8.33 5.36 10.99
C THR A 351 -8.66 6.32 9.85
N GLY A 352 -9.65 6.00 9.01
CA GLY A 352 -10.23 6.89 7.99
C GLY A 352 -11.47 7.65 8.50
N SER A 353 -12.11 8.42 7.61
CA SER A 353 -13.27 9.28 7.98
C SER A 353 -14.57 8.51 8.28
N GLY A 354 -14.65 7.21 7.98
CA GLY A 354 -15.90 6.45 8.18
C GLY A 354 -17.04 6.95 7.30
N PHE A 355 -18.21 7.18 7.90
CA PHE A 355 -19.39 7.74 7.23
C PHE A 355 -19.43 9.27 7.40
N GLU A 356 -18.92 10.01 6.40
CA GLU A 356 -18.82 11.48 6.49
C GLU A 356 -20.20 12.15 6.54
N SER A 357 -21.08 11.85 5.58
CA SER A 357 -22.44 12.39 5.53
C SER A 357 -23.48 11.28 5.42
N VAL A 358 -24.46 11.27 6.34
CA VAL A 358 -25.55 10.28 6.36
C VAL A 358 -26.90 10.98 6.18
N ASN A 359 -27.60 10.68 5.09
CA ASN A 359 -28.94 11.18 4.80
C ASN A 359 -30.03 10.12 5.05
N LEU A 360 -30.87 10.35 6.04
CA LEU A 360 -32.07 9.56 6.33
C LEU A 360 -33.22 10.10 5.47
N SER A 361 -33.33 9.56 4.26
CA SER A 361 -34.23 10.10 3.23
C SER A 361 -35.71 9.88 3.55
N ARG A 362 -36.59 10.67 2.92
CA ARG A 362 -38.05 10.53 3.01
C ARG A 362 -38.62 9.16 2.60
N HIS A 363 -37.82 8.26 2.04
CA HIS A 363 -38.26 6.94 1.60
C HIS A 363 -38.28 5.91 2.75
N ILE A 364 -37.61 6.20 3.88
CA ILE A 364 -37.65 5.32 5.05
C ILE A 364 -39.09 5.22 5.57
N PRO A 365 -39.66 4.01 5.71
CA PRO A 365 -41.03 3.83 6.22
C PRO A 365 -41.20 4.41 7.64
N ALA A 366 -42.38 4.96 7.95
CA ALA A 366 -42.71 5.35 9.31
C ALA A 366 -42.66 4.14 10.25
N GLN A 367 -42.37 4.38 11.53
CA GLN A 367 -42.13 3.38 12.59
C GLN A 367 -40.84 2.56 12.42
N SER A 368 -40.02 2.85 11.40
CA SER A 368 -38.69 2.25 11.26
C SER A 368 -37.71 2.78 12.33
N VAL A 369 -36.77 1.92 12.72
CA VAL A 369 -35.69 2.25 13.67
C VAL A 369 -34.36 2.25 12.92
N VAL A 370 -33.69 3.39 12.87
CA VAL A 370 -32.31 3.54 12.37
C VAL A 370 -31.37 3.58 13.57
N GLN A 371 -30.27 2.83 13.52
CA GLN A 371 -29.31 2.79 14.62
C GLN A 371 -27.92 3.22 14.15
N LEU A 372 -27.28 4.08 14.93
CA LEU A 372 -25.93 4.59 14.68
C LEU A 372 -25.02 4.25 15.87
N SER A 373 -23.78 3.85 15.59
CA SER A 373 -22.73 3.56 16.59
C SER A 373 -21.39 3.99 16.00
N GLY A 374 -20.85 5.14 16.41
CA GLY A 374 -19.67 5.72 15.74
C GLY A 374 -19.56 7.23 15.92
N GLU A 375 -18.67 7.84 15.15
CA GLU A 375 -18.40 9.29 15.12
C GLU A 375 -18.81 9.83 13.75
N TYR A 376 -19.91 10.58 13.67
CA TYR A 376 -20.49 11.04 12.40
C TYR A 376 -20.36 12.56 12.27
N ASP A 377 -19.83 13.05 11.15
CA ASP A 377 -19.69 14.49 10.90
C ASP A 377 -21.06 15.15 10.65
N GLU A 378 -21.84 14.58 9.73
CA GLU A 378 -23.17 15.11 9.39
C GLU A 378 -24.22 14.01 9.28
N VAL A 379 -25.32 14.17 10.01
CA VAL A 379 -26.53 13.36 9.85
C VAL A 379 -27.69 14.28 9.48
N ARG A 380 -28.27 14.08 8.30
CA ARG A 380 -29.47 14.78 7.83
C ARG A 380 -30.69 13.87 7.91
N VAL A 381 -31.78 14.37 8.46
CA VAL A 381 -33.05 13.65 8.57
C VAL A 381 -34.12 14.35 7.75
N ASP A 382 -34.57 13.66 6.69
CA ASP A 382 -35.71 14.03 5.86
C ASP A 382 -36.94 13.13 6.13
N ALA A 383 -36.75 11.98 6.79
CA ALA A 383 -37.80 11.02 7.13
C ALA A 383 -38.69 11.47 8.32
N SER A 384 -40.00 11.19 8.21
CA SER A 384 -40.99 11.45 9.26
C SER A 384 -41.45 10.15 9.93
N GLY A 385 -41.78 10.22 11.22
CA GLY A 385 -42.36 9.10 11.97
C GLY A 385 -41.39 7.96 12.27
N ILE A 386 -40.08 8.17 12.14
CA ILE A 386 -39.05 7.15 12.42
C ILE A 386 -38.43 7.34 13.82
N GLN A 387 -37.68 6.35 14.28
CA GLN A 387 -36.83 6.45 15.46
C GLN A 387 -35.36 6.35 15.05
N LEU A 388 -34.58 7.39 15.30
CA LEU A 388 -33.11 7.40 15.17
C LEU A 388 -32.51 7.14 16.55
N VAL A 389 -31.73 6.07 16.70
CA VAL A 389 -31.07 5.69 17.96
C VAL A 389 -29.56 5.83 17.81
N LEU A 390 -28.95 6.75 18.56
CA LEU A 390 -27.49 6.80 18.71
C LEU A 390 -27.12 5.94 19.92
N LYS A 391 -26.49 4.78 19.67
CA LYS A 391 -26.13 3.81 20.71
C LYS A 391 -24.81 4.12 21.39
N THR A 392 -23.81 4.55 20.62
CA THR A 392 -22.47 4.96 21.09
C THR A 392 -21.93 6.07 20.20
N GLY A 393 -21.03 6.90 20.75
CA GLY A 393 -20.27 7.90 20.00
C GLY A 393 -20.94 9.27 19.87
N HIS A 394 -20.61 9.97 18.78
CA HIS A 394 -20.90 11.38 18.55
C HIS A 394 -21.54 11.64 17.18
N ILE A 395 -22.38 12.66 17.11
CA ILE A 395 -22.76 13.30 15.84
C ILE A 395 -22.36 14.78 15.94
N GLU A 396 -21.46 15.27 15.08
CA GLU A 396 -21.05 16.67 15.10
C GLU A 396 -22.22 17.58 14.71
N THR A 397 -22.85 17.32 13.55
CA THR A 397 -24.04 18.06 13.10
C THR A 397 -25.21 17.14 12.78
N LEU A 398 -26.34 17.34 13.47
CA LEU A 398 -27.63 16.71 13.15
C LEU A 398 -28.58 17.74 12.53
N GLU A 399 -28.97 17.60 11.27
CA GLU A 399 -29.98 18.45 10.63
C GLU A 399 -31.34 17.74 10.55
N ILE A 400 -32.40 18.39 11.02
CA ILE A 400 -33.78 17.92 10.88
C ILE A 400 -34.52 18.83 9.91
N SER A 401 -34.84 18.33 8.72
CA SER A 401 -35.50 19.10 7.67
C SER A 401 -36.90 19.60 8.04
N GLU A 402 -37.35 20.67 7.38
CA GLU A 402 -38.63 21.36 7.66
C GLU A 402 -39.86 20.45 7.53
N SER A 403 -39.83 19.51 6.59
CA SER A 403 -40.93 18.57 6.34
C SER A 403 -41.06 17.45 7.38
N VAL A 404 -40.11 17.31 8.30
CA VAL A 404 -40.09 16.21 9.27
C VAL A 404 -41.16 16.41 10.35
N THR A 405 -41.92 15.35 10.60
CA THR A 405 -42.90 15.26 11.70
C THR A 405 -42.79 13.93 12.43
N ASP A 406 -43.13 13.92 13.73
CA ASP A 406 -43.26 12.72 14.57
C ASP A 406 -42.03 11.80 14.63
N THR A 407 -40.84 12.31 14.30
CA THR A 407 -39.56 11.59 14.42
C THR A 407 -39.03 11.65 15.86
N ILE A 408 -38.51 10.53 16.36
CA ILE A 408 -37.88 10.41 17.67
C ILE A 408 -36.37 10.24 17.48
N VAL A 409 -35.57 11.01 18.21
CA VAL A 409 -34.11 10.84 18.33
C VAL A 409 -33.79 10.38 19.74
N GLU A 410 -33.40 9.13 19.89
CA GLU A 410 -33.04 8.51 21.16
C GLU A 410 -31.52 8.46 21.34
N LEU A 411 -31.04 8.98 22.48
CA LEU A 411 -29.63 9.03 22.80
C LEU A 411 -29.32 8.11 23.99
N ALA A 412 -28.53 7.06 23.76
CA ALA A 412 -28.06 6.20 24.83
C ALA A 412 -27.10 6.93 25.79
N ALA A 413 -26.87 6.35 26.97
CA ALA A 413 -25.96 6.92 27.97
C ALA A 413 -24.55 7.10 27.39
N GLY A 414 -23.97 8.29 27.57
CA GLY A 414 -22.61 8.62 27.10
C GLY A 414 -22.53 9.17 25.67
N THR A 415 -23.61 9.12 24.89
CA THR A 415 -23.64 9.66 23.53
C THR A 415 -23.83 11.18 23.50
N THR A 416 -23.35 11.82 22.43
CA THR A 416 -23.44 13.28 22.29
C THR A 416 -23.80 13.72 20.86
N ILE A 417 -24.58 14.79 20.75
CA ILE A 417 -24.79 15.53 19.50
C ILE A 417 -24.24 16.95 19.69
N GLY A 418 -23.23 17.31 18.89
CA GLY A 418 -22.51 18.58 18.92
C GLY A 418 -23.41 19.76 18.59
N THR A 419 -24.10 19.74 17.45
CA THR A 419 -25.15 20.72 17.10
C THR A 419 -26.30 20.04 16.36
N ALA A 420 -27.49 20.07 16.95
CA ALA A 420 -28.74 19.71 16.27
C ALA A 420 -29.42 20.96 15.69
N ILE A 421 -29.51 21.09 14.37
CA ILE A 421 -30.22 22.16 13.65
C ILE A 421 -31.62 21.68 13.29
N ILE A 422 -32.64 22.25 13.93
CA ILE A 422 -34.02 21.77 13.80
C ILE A 422 -34.88 22.77 13.00
N TYR A 423 -35.36 22.31 11.84
CA TYR A 423 -36.38 23.00 11.04
C TYR A 423 -37.78 22.38 11.22
N GLY A 424 -37.88 21.04 11.32
CA GLY A 424 -39.13 20.29 11.50
C GLY A 424 -39.53 19.99 12.96
N LYS A 425 -40.46 19.05 13.17
CA LYS A 425 -40.87 18.56 14.50
C LYS A 425 -40.16 17.24 14.83
N VAL A 426 -39.41 17.22 15.92
CA VAL A 426 -38.69 16.05 16.43
C VAL A 426 -38.81 15.96 17.96
N THR A 427 -38.78 14.75 18.50
CA THR A 427 -38.73 14.48 19.95
C THR A 427 -37.39 13.86 20.31
N PHE A 428 -36.70 14.39 21.32
CA PHE A 428 -35.49 13.76 21.87
C PHE A 428 -35.82 12.96 23.12
N THR A 429 -35.26 11.75 23.24
CA THR A 429 -35.41 10.84 24.40
C THR A 429 -34.06 10.23 24.78
N GLY A 430 -34.02 9.50 25.90
CA GLY A 430 -32.79 8.84 26.38
C GLY A 430 -31.94 9.72 27.30
N SER A 431 -30.72 9.30 27.61
CA SER A 431 -29.85 9.90 28.63
C SER A 431 -28.55 10.53 28.10
N GLY A 432 -28.36 10.55 26.78
CA GLY A 432 -27.25 11.27 26.13
C GLY A 432 -27.43 12.80 26.11
N LYS A 433 -26.46 13.52 25.53
CA LYS A 433 -26.42 14.99 25.49
C LYS A 433 -26.66 15.52 24.09
N VAL A 434 -27.40 16.62 23.95
CA VAL A 434 -27.60 17.32 22.67
C VAL A 434 -27.61 18.82 22.86
N GLN A 435 -26.92 19.54 21.97
CA GLN A 435 -27.06 20.99 21.82
C GLN A 435 -28.04 21.30 20.71
N VAL A 436 -29.19 21.89 21.03
CA VAL A 436 -30.21 22.23 20.03
C VAL A 436 -30.08 23.68 19.58
N LYS A 437 -29.99 23.88 18.27
CA LYS A 437 -30.17 25.15 17.56
C LYS A 437 -31.43 25.08 16.69
N LYS A 438 -32.21 26.17 16.70
CA LYS A 438 -33.35 26.30 15.79
C LYS A 438 -32.87 26.90 14.47
N GLY A 439 -33.44 26.47 13.34
CA GLY A 439 -33.09 27.02 12.02
C GLY A 439 -33.31 28.55 11.93
N PRO A 440 -32.69 29.25 10.96
CA PRO A 440 -32.82 30.70 10.78
C PRO A 440 -34.28 31.17 10.79
N GLY A 441 -34.66 32.01 11.77
CA GLY A 441 -35.99 32.64 11.86
C GLY A 441 -36.79 32.43 13.17
N LEU A 442 -36.28 31.70 14.17
CA LEU A 442 -36.98 31.44 15.43
C LEU A 442 -36.05 31.60 16.67
N THR A 443 -36.56 32.12 17.80
CA THR A 443 -35.75 32.90 18.78
C THR A 443 -35.42 32.25 20.14
N SER A 444 -35.03 30.97 20.23
CA SER A 444 -34.35 30.44 21.44
C SER A 444 -33.64 29.08 21.24
N SER A 445 -32.47 28.92 21.87
CA SER A 445 -31.63 27.70 21.93
C SER A 445 -31.43 27.22 23.39
N GLY A 446 -31.19 25.92 23.63
CA GLY A 446 -30.96 25.36 25.00
C GLY A 446 -30.41 23.92 25.02
N PHE A 447 -29.90 23.47 26.18
CA PHE A 447 -29.35 22.13 26.46
C PHE A 447 -30.33 21.28 27.33
N PHE A 448 -30.43 19.96 27.12
CA PHE A 448 -31.32 19.04 27.88
C PHE A 448 -30.57 17.79 28.42
N TYR A 449 -31.01 17.23 29.57
CA TYR A 449 -30.52 15.99 30.21
C TYR A 449 -31.70 15.15 30.76
N PHE A 450 -31.69 13.80 30.65
CA PHE A 450 -32.72 12.93 31.26
C PHE A 450 -32.14 11.63 31.90
N GLY A 451 -32.71 11.10 33.00
CA GLY A 451 -32.24 9.84 33.63
C GLY A 451 -33.20 9.15 34.62
N GLY A 452 -33.05 7.82 34.81
CA GLY A 452 -33.59 6.99 35.91
C GLY A 452 -33.93 5.50 35.58
N SER A 453 -33.49 4.53 36.40
CA SER A 453 -33.64 3.05 36.30
C SER A 453 -34.54 2.43 37.40
N ALA A 454 -35.08 1.20 37.19
CA ALA A 454 -36.01 0.48 38.11
C ALA A 454 -35.55 -0.94 38.55
N PRO A 455 -35.99 -1.50 39.71
CA PRO A 455 -35.54 -2.78 40.32
C PRO A 455 -36.59 -3.91 40.39
N ASP A 456 -36.17 -5.14 40.75
CA ASP A 456 -36.97 -6.39 40.82
C ASP A 456 -37.25 -6.88 42.29
N PRO A 457 -38.31 -7.68 42.61
CA PRO A 457 -38.82 -7.93 43.98
C PRO A 457 -38.52 -9.31 44.64
N LYS A 458 -38.86 -9.40 45.94
CA LYS A 458 -38.60 -10.46 46.96
C LYS A 458 -39.61 -11.65 47.00
N PRO A 459 -39.26 -12.82 47.62
CA PRO A 459 -40.11 -14.02 47.73
C PRO A 459 -40.75 -14.31 49.12
N GLU A 460 -41.75 -15.22 49.16
CA GLU A 460 -42.64 -15.68 50.27
C GLU A 460 -42.04 -16.75 51.24
N GLN A 461 -42.72 -17.01 52.38
CA GLN A 461 -42.25 -17.62 53.64
C GLN A 461 -42.48 -19.17 53.77
N PRO A 462 -41.62 -19.98 54.45
CA PRO A 462 -41.66 -21.46 54.45
C PRO A 462 -42.23 -22.16 55.73
N PRO A 463 -42.57 -23.48 55.63
CA PRO A 463 -43.24 -24.32 56.66
C PRO A 463 -42.39 -24.78 57.88
N ASP A 464 -43.05 -25.41 58.87
CA ASP A 464 -42.50 -25.78 60.21
C ASP A 464 -41.73 -27.14 60.23
N VAL A 465 -40.78 -27.33 61.16
CA VAL A 465 -39.94 -28.56 61.27
C VAL A 465 -40.52 -29.62 62.23
N ILE A 466 -40.65 -30.87 61.76
CA ILE A 466 -41.08 -32.06 62.52
C ILE A 466 -39.91 -32.80 63.22
N ARG A 467 -38.77 -33.00 62.56
CA ARG A 467 -37.59 -33.72 63.11
C ARG A 467 -36.31 -33.28 62.40
N ILE A 468 -35.16 -33.43 63.06
CA ILE A 468 -33.83 -33.28 62.43
C ILE A 468 -33.06 -34.60 62.52
N ASP A 469 -32.40 -34.97 61.43
CA ASP A 469 -31.56 -36.17 61.27
C ASP A 469 -30.13 -35.75 60.90
N HIS A 470 -29.11 -36.51 61.31
CA HIS A 470 -27.70 -36.21 61.01
C HIS A 470 -26.97 -37.41 60.39
N GLU A 471 -26.01 -37.12 59.51
CA GLU A 471 -25.08 -38.11 58.96
C GLU A 471 -23.66 -37.50 58.90
N PRO A 472 -22.61 -38.20 59.37
CA PRO A 472 -22.60 -39.57 59.92
C PRO A 472 -23.16 -39.66 61.37
N GLU A 473 -23.43 -40.89 61.84
CA GLU A 473 -23.88 -41.14 63.23
C GLU A 473 -22.76 -40.89 64.27
N SER A 474 -21.49 -40.99 63.87
CA SER A 474 -20.30 -40.65 64.65
C SER A 474 -19.11 -40.33 63.75
N ILE A 475 -18.15 -39.56 64.24
CA ILE A 475 -16.95 -39.11 63.51
C ILE A 475 -15.69 -39.66 64.18
N VAL A 476 -14.74 -40.15 63.38
CA VAL A 476 -13.38 -40.48 63.82
C VAL A 476 -12.39 -39.76 62.91
N ILE A 477 -11.51 -38.95 63.49
CA ILE A 477 -10.50 -38.13 62.78
C ILE A 477 -9.10 -38.58 63.21
N SER A 478 -8.31 -39.11 62.29
CA SER A 478 -6.97 -39.65 62.60
C SER A 478 -5.83 -38.63 62.43
N ARG A 479 -6.15 -37.35 62.18
CA ARG A 479 -5.18 -36.27 61.91
C ARG A 479 -5.63 -34.95 62.53
N LEU A 480 -4.77 -34.31 63.33
CA LEU A 480 -5.04 -32.97 63.86
C LEU A 480 -5.14 -31.94 62.71
N GLY A 481 -6.12 -31.04 62.81
CA GLY A 481 -6.45 -30.04 61.79
C GLY A 481 -7.26 -30.57 60.60
N ALA A 482 -7.55 -31.88 60.52
CA ALA A 482 -8.46 -32.39 59.50
C ALA A 482 -9.91 -32.02 59.82
N THR A 483 -10.68 -31.79 58.76
CA THR A 483 -12.08 -31.37 58.83
C THR A 483 -13.01 -32.43 58.25
N LEU A 484 -14.14 -32.70 58.88
CA LEU A 484 -15.18 -33.59 58.35
C LEU A 484 -16.56 -32.94 58.42
N PRO A 485 -17.34 -32.96 57.33
CA PRO A 485 -18.69 -32.40 57.33
C PRO A 485 -19.70 -33.34 58.01
N ILE A 486 -20.70 -32.74 58.65
CA ILE A 486 -21.94 -33.34 59.11
C ILE A 486 -23.05 -32.75 58.25
N THR A 487 -23.89 -33.61 57.68
CA THR A 487 -25.13 -33.16 57.04
C THR A 487 -26.27 -33.24 58.05
N LEU A 488 -26.97 -32.14 58.28
CA LEU A 488 -28.16 -32.07 59.12
C LEU A 488 -29.39 -31.84 58.25
N THR A 489 -30.36 -32.75 58.30
CA THR A 489 -31.57 -32.70 57.46
C THR A 489 -32.81 -32.48 58.33
N ALA A 490 -33.58 -31.43 58.06
CA ALA A 490 -34.91 -31.22 58.64
C ALA A 490 -35.96 -31.97 57.82
N GLN A 491 -36.88 -32.60 58.53
CA GLN A 491 -38.15 -33.09 58.01
C GLN A 491 -39.24 -32.06 58.33
N TRP A 492 -39.88 -31.49 57.33
CA TRP A 492 -40.85 -30.40 57.42
C TRP A 492 -42.29 -30.89 57.55
N SER A 493 -43.20 -30.03 58.01
CA SER A 493 -44.61 -30.34 58.30
C SER A 493 -45.44 -30.69 57.07
N ASP A 494 -44.97 -30.32 55.89
CA ASP A 494 -45.57 -30.65 54.59
C ASP A 494 -45.05 -31.97 54.02
N GLY A 495 -44.16 -32.66 54.74
CA GLY A 495 -43.56 -33.93 54.33
C GLY A 495 -42.31 -33.79 53.46
N ALA A 496 -41.84 -32.57 53.17
CA ALA A 496 -40.56 -32.37 52.51
C ALA A 496 -39.40 -32.61 53.49
N SER A 497 -38.23 -32.96 52.97
CA SER A 497 -36.97 -32.95 53.72
C SER A 497 -36.02 -31.95 53.10
N SER A 498 -35.32 -31.16 53.89
CA SER A 498 -34.23 -30.32 53.36
C SER A 498 -33.01 -30.33 54.25
N ASP A 499 -31.85 -30.19 53.62
CA ASP A 499 -30.61 -29.88 54.31
C ASP A 499 -30.74 -28.52 55.02
N ILE A 500 -30.43 -28.52 56.31
CA ILE A 500 -30.44 -27.36 57.22
C ILE A 500 -29.06 -27.16 57.86
N THR A 501 -28.01 -27.80 57.34
CA THR A 501 -26.65 -27.78 57.90
C THR A 501 -26.15 -26.37 58.15
N SER A 502 -26.28 -25.48 57.17
CA SER A 502 -25.90 -24.06 57.29
C SER A 502 -26.88 -23.20 58.08
N LYS A 503 -28.04 -23.75 58.48
CA LYS A 503 -29.10 -23.02 59.19
C LYS A 503 -29.19 -23.39 60.67
N ALA A 504 -28.53 -24.47 61.10
CA ALA A 504 -28.48 -24.92 62.47
C ALA A 504 -27.40 -24.16 63.28
N ALA A 505 -27.65 -23.99 64.57
CA ALA A 505 -26.64 -23.54 65.53
C ALA A 505 -25.78 -24.76 65.93
N TRP A 506 -24.47 -24.64 65.76
CA TRP A 506 -23.52 -25.70 66.06
C TRP A 506 -22.67 -25.34 67.27
N SER A 507 -22.34 -26.32 68.09
CA SER A 507 -21.42 -26.19 69.22
C SER A 507 -20.69 -27.50 69.49
N SER A 508 -19.57 -27.44 70.20
CA SER A 508 -18.82 -28.61 70.67
C SER A 508 -18.83 -28.64 72.19
N ASP A 509 -19.03 -29.83 72.78
CA ASP A 509 -18.96 -29.99 74.24
C ASP A 509 -17.54 -29.80 74.78
N ASP A 510 -16.50 -29.99 73.94
CA ASP A 510 -15.10 -29.66 74.24
C ASP A 510 -14.38 -29.15 72.97
N GLU A 511 -14.33 -27.83 72.84
CA GLU A 511 -13.67 -27.13 71.72
C GLU A 511 -12.14 -27.33 71.70
N ALA A 512 -11.51 -27.80 72.78
CA ALA A 512 -10.08 -28.11 72.75
C ALA A 512 -9.76 -29.40 71.99
N ILE A 513 -10.76 -30.29 71.81
CA ILE A 513 -10.63 -31.56 71.09
C ILE A 513 -11.11 -31.41 69.64
N ALA A 514 -12.29 -30.82 69.41
CA ALA A 514 -12.77 -30.50 68.07
C ALA A 514 -13.72 -29.30 68.10
N THR A 515 -13.66 -28.43 67.09
CA THR A 515 -14.63 -27.35 66.86
C THR A 515 -15.57 -27.71 65.72
N VAL A 516 -16.69 -27.00 65.62
CA VAL A 516 -17.63 -27.14 64.50
C VAL A 516 -18.11 -25.77 64.04
N GLU A 517 -18.12 -25.56 62.73
CA GLU A 517 -18.64 -24.33 62.12
C GLU A 517 -19.42 -24.70 60.86
N GLU A 518 -20.67 -24.25 60.76
CA GLU A 518 -21.59 -24.57 59.65
C GLU A 518 -21.64 -26.08 59.28
N GLY A 519 -21.59 -26.94 60.31
CA GLY A 519 -21.61 -28.40 60.15
C GLY A 519 -20.27 -29.04 59.79
N VAL A 520 -19.17 -28.29 59.71
CA VAL A 520 -17.83 -28.84 59.46
C VAL A 520 -17.06 -28.95 60.77
N VAL A 521 -16.73 -30.17 61.17
CA VAL A 521 -15.98 -30.49 62.40
C VAL A 521 -14.48 -30.43 62.13
N THR A 522 -13.72 -29.66 62.91
CA THR A 522 -12.25 -29.56 62.83
C THR A 522 -11.61 -30.17 64.05
N ALA A 523 -10.71 -31.14 63.89
CA ALA A 523 -9.96 -31.73 65.01
C ALA A 523 -8.86 -30.78 65.51
N LEU A 524 -8.86 -30.44 66.80
CA LEU A 524 -7.88 -29.55 67.44
C LEU A 524 -7.01 -30.25 68.48
N GLY A 525 -7.48 -31.34 69.08
CA GLY A 525 -6.76 -32.10 70.11
C GLY A 525 -7.12 -33.58 70.12
N VAL A 526 -6.19 -34.42 70.56
CA VAL A 526 -6.38 -35.88 70.67
C VAL A 526 -7.33 -36.17 71.84
N GLY A 527 -8.40 -36.93 71.60
CA GLY A 527 -9.43 -37.20 72.60
C GLY A 527 -10.81 -37.46 71.98
N THR A 528 -11.85 -37.50 72.81
CA THR A 528 -13.24 -37.69 72.38
C THR A 528 -14.12 -36.53 72.85
N THR A 529 -14.99 -36.01 71.99
CA THR A 529 -15.96 -34.93 72.29
C THR A 529 -17.30 -35.17 71.57
N GLU A 530 -18.35 -34.39 71.87
CA GLU A 530 -19.63 -34.42 71.13
C GLU A 530 -19.89 -33.08 70.44
N ILE A 531 -20.36 -33.15 69.20
CA ILE A 531 -20.86 -32.00 68.43
C ILE A 531 -22.37 -31.93 68.57
N VAL A 532 -22.87 -30.75 68.95
CA VAL A 532 -24.29 -30.48 69.18
C VAL A 532 -24.82 -29.55 68.09
N ALA A 533 -25.90 -29.97 67.43
CA ALA A 533 -26.58 -29.20 66.39
C ALA A 533 -28.02 -28.88 66.80
N GLU A 534 -28.40 -27.60 66.76
CA GLU A 534 -29.74 -27.13 67.12
C GLU A 534 -30.42 -26.40 65.97
N TYR A 535 -31.65 -26.76 65.64
CA TYR A 535 -32.46 -26.05 64.64
C TYR A 535 -33.92 -25.95 65.08
N GLY A 536 -34.41 -24.72 65.18
CA GLY A 536 -35.72 -24.45 65.77
C GLY A 536 -35.78 -24.88 67.24
N ASN A 537 -36.60 -25.87 67.56
CA ASN A 537 -36.74 -26.44 68.91
C ASN A 537 -36.20 -27.89 69.02
N ARG A 538 -35.33 -28.30 68.10
CA ARG A 538 -34.78 -29.66 68.02
C ARG A 538 -33.25 -29.64 68.14
N THR A 539 -32.72 -30.67 68.80
CA THR A 539 -31.28 -30.83 69.07
C THR A 539 -30.81 -32.24 68.65
N ALA A 540 -29.66 -32.32 68.00
CA ALA A 540 -28.94 -33.56 67.63
C ALA A 540 -27.53 -33.56 68.25
N ARG A 541 -27.00 -34.74 68.58
CA ARG A 541 -25.68 -34.91 69.22
C ARG A 541 -24.87 -35.98 68.50
N ILE A 542 -23.65 -35.64 68.08
CA ILE A 542 -22.79 -36.45 67.22
C ILE A 542 -21.44 -36.68 67.92
N PRO A 543 -21.09 -37.92 68.30
CA PRO A 543 -19.80 -38.23 68.91
C PRO A 543 -18.62 -38.06 67.93
N VAL A 544 -17.49 -37.52 68.40
CA VAL A 544 -16.23 -37.31 67.66
C VAL A 544 -15.05 -37.90 68.44
N THR A 545 -14.21 -38.70 67.77
CA THR A 545 -12.94 -39.24 68.31
C THR A 545 -11.75 -38.76 67.47
N VAL A 546 -10.64 -38.35 68.09
CA VAL A 546 -9.41 -37.87 67.42
C VAL A 546 -8.16 -38.67 67.87
N ASP A 547 -7.45 -39.32 66.93
CA ASP A 547 -6.25 -40.17 67.17
C ASP A 547 -4.91 -39.56 66.64
N ASN A 548 -3.73 -40.12 67.00
CA ASN A 548 -2.39 -39.63 66.58
C ASN A 548 -1.44 -40.73 66.03
N VAL A 549 -1.02 -40.61 64.76
CA VAL A 549 0.05 -41.40 64.10
C VAL A 549 0.96 -40.42 63.32
N SER A 550 2.29 -40.57 63.41
CA SER A 550 3.27 -39.64 62.83
C SER A 550 3.71 -40.03 61.40
N ASP A 551 3.38 -39.18 60.43
CA ASP A 551 3.67 -39.39 59.00
C ASP A 551 4.81 -38.47 58.47
N ALA A 552 5.25 -38.72 57.24
CA ALA A 552 6.26 -37.98 56.48
C ALA A 552 6.17 -36.46 56.68
N HIS A 553 7.23 -35.84 57.21
CA HIS A 553 7.15 -34.47 57.72
C HIS A 553 7.74 -33.42 56.78
N LYS A 554 8.93 -33.63 56.19
CA LYS A 554 9.64 -32.62 55.39
C LYS A 554 10.41 -33.22 54.22
N VAL A 555 10.36 -32.59 53.06
CA VAL A 555 11.19 -32.93 51.88
C VAL A 555 12.46 -32.07 51.87
N LEU A 556 13.61 -32.68 51.55
CA LEU A 556 14.85 -32.00 51.21
C LEU A 556 15.20 -32.30 49.75
N VAL A 557 15.67 -31.30 49.02
CA VAL A 557 16.05 -31.40 47.61
C VAL A 557 17.46 -30.87 47.41
N SER A 558 18.26 -31.57 46.59
CA SER A 558 19.58 -31.13 46.15
C SER A 558 19.82 -31.60 44.71
N ALA A 559 20.75 -30.97 43.99
CA ALA A 559 21.16 -31.44 42.66
C ALA A 559 22.69 -31.63 42.58
N ASP A 560 23.12 -32.47 41.64
CA ASP A 560 24.55 -32.71 41.36
C ASP A 560 25.30 -31.41 40.99
N SER A 561 24.64 -30.51 40.26
CA SER A 561 25.16 -29.19 39.93
C SER A 561 24.11 -28.10 40.11
N VAL A 562 24.51 -26.97 40.68
CA VAL A 562 23.71 -25.73 40.70
C VAL A 562 23.95 -24.87 39.46
N SER A 563 24.85 -25.28 38.57
CA SER A 563 25.14 -24.58 37.31
C SER A 563 25.46 -25.54 36.16
N PRO A 564 24.49 -26.40 35.77
CA PRO A 564 24.65 -27.30 34.62
C PRO A 564 24.71 -26.51 33.30
N GLU A 565 25.15 -27.14 32.21
CA GLU A 565 24.94 -26.57 30.87
C GLU A 565 23.48 -26.73 30.46
N ALA A 566 22.95 -25.77 29.69
CA ALA A 566 21.61 -25.86 29.13
C ALA A 566 21.45 -27.15 28.32
N GLY A 567 20.37 -27.90 28.58
CA GLY A 567 20.12 -29.20 27.95
C GLY A 567 20.87 -30.39 28.57
N ALA A 568 21.82 -30.17 29.49
CA ALA A 568 22.51 -31.25 30.16
C ALA A 568 21.63 -31.86 31.28
N ALA A 569 21.58 -33.19 31.31
CA ALA A 569 20.94 -33.92 32.41
C ALA A 569 21.66 -33.65 33.74
N ASN A 570 20.90 -33.28 34.76
CA ASN A 570 21.35 -32.95 36.10
C ASN A 570 20.53 -33.76 37.11
N ALA A 571 21.16 -34.63 37.90
CA ALA A 571 20.42 -35.44 38.85
C ALA A 571 19.91 -34.57 40.01
N VAL A 572 18.63 -34.73 40.35
CA VAL A 572 17.96 -34.11 41.50
C VAL A 572 17.64 -35.19 42.51
N HIS A 573 18.14 -35.04 43.73
CA HIS A 573 17.98 -35.99 44.83
C HIS A 573 16.94 -35.49 45.84
N PHE A 574 16.04 -36.39 46.23
CA PHE A 574 14.98 -36.14 47.19
C PHE A 574 15.22 -36.98 48.46
N VAL A 575 15.08 -36.36 49.63
CA VAL A 575 15.12 -37.05 50.93
C VAL A 575 13.93 -36.62 51.78
N VAL A 576 13.09 -37.57 52.17
CA VAL A 576 11.94 -37.36 53.05
C VAL A 576 12.33 -37.62 54.50
N LYS A 577 12.03 -36.65 55.37
CA LYS A 577 12.36 -36.64 56.80
C LYS A 577 11.11 -36.73 57.65
N ARG A 578 11.20 -37.43 58.79
CA ARG A 578 10.21 -37.37 59.87
C ARG A 578 10.34 -36.07 60.66
N SER A 579 9.40 -35.80 61.57
CA SER A 579 9.38 -34.58 62.40
C SER A 579 10.57 -34.42 63.35
N ASN A 580 11.41 -35.45 63.49
CA ASN A 580 12.65 -35.46 64.26
C ASN A 580 13.93 -35.40 63.39
N ASP A 581 13.81 -34.99 62.12
CA ASP A 581 14.89 -34.89 61.12
C ASP A 581 15.58 -36.22 60.72
N SER A 582 15.11 -37.37 61.21
CA SER A 582 15.54 -38.68 60.71
C SER A 582 14.93 -38.96 59.33
N ILE A 583 15.61 -39.75 58.49
CA ILE A 583 15.05 -40.19 57.20
C ILE A 583 13.81 -41.05 57.47
N ASP A 584 12.72 -40.76 56.77
CA ASP A 584 11.50 -41.56 56.83
C ASP A 584 11.65 -42.83 55.98
N THR A 585 12.23 -43.86 56.57
CA THR A 585 12.46 -45.15 55.91
C THR A 585 11.17 -45.89 55.55
N ASP A 586 10.02 -45.47 56.07
CA ASP A 586 8.72 -46.09 55.77
C ASP A 586 8.06 -45.40 54.57
N PHE A 587 8.54 -44.22 54.18
CA PHE A 587 8.12 -43.51 52.97
C PHE A 587 8.71 -44.18 51.72
N SER A 588 7.97 -45.11 51.13
CA SER A 588 8.40 -45.86 49.94
C SER A 588 7.27 -46.00 48.92
N GLY A 589 7.61 -46.43 47.70
CA GLY A 589 6.67 -46.63 46.60
C GLY A 589 6.66 -45.48 45.59
N MET A 590 5.83 -45.61 44.57
CA MET A 590 5.67 -44.55 43.55
C MET A 590 4.96 -43.36 44.18
N LYS A 591 5.54 -42.17 44.04
CA LYS A 591 4.96 -40.90 44.48
C LYS A 591 4.97 -39.90 43.34
N LYS A 592 3.90 -39.13 43.20
CA LYS A 592 3.88 -38.00 42.29
C LYS A 592 4.82 -36.91 42.79
N VAL A 593 5.71 -36.44 41.93
CA VAL A 593 6.59 -35.30 42.17
C VAL A 593 6.37 -34.26 41.09
N THR A 594 5.96 -33.06 41.53
CA THR A 594 5.71 -31.91 40.65
C THR A 594 6.84 -30.91 40.81
N VAL A 595 7.40 -30.43 39.69
CA VAL A 595 8.34 -29.32 39.64
C VAL A 595 7.65 -28.11 39.03
N THR A 596 7.82 -26.94 39.66
CA THR A 596 7.30 -25.65 39.20
C THR A 596 8.42 -24.61 39.23
N GLY A 597 8.24 -23.48 38.54
CA GLY A 597 9.26 -22.42 38.47
C GLY A 597 10.30 -22.63 37.38
N VAL A 598 10.05 -23.56 36.45
CA VAL A 598 10.84 -23.73 35.23
C VAL A 598 10.52 -22.58 34.28
N SER A 599 11.55 -21.98 33.70
CA SER A 599 11.43 -20.88 32.76
C SER A 599 11.68 -21.32 31.31
N GLU A 600 10.98 -20.66 30.40
CA GLU A 600 11.07 -20.86 28.96
C GLU A 600 12.38 -20.28 28.42
N ALA A 601 13.12 -21.06 27.63
CA ALA A 601 14.30 -20.59 26.90
C ALA A 601 13.88 -19.68 25.71
N PRO A 602 14.80 -18.88 25.14
CA PRO A 602 14.45 -17.96 24.05
C PRO A 602 13.85 -18.63 22.80
N ASP A 603 14.06 -19.92 22.57
CA ASP A 603 13.45 -20.70 21.49
C ASP A 603 12.04 -21.24 21.81
N GLY A 604 11.54 -21.02 23.03
CA GLY A 604 10.25 -21.52 23.51
C GLY A 604 10.30 -22.86 24.26
N SER A 605 11.49 -23.44 24.44
CA SER A 605 11.64 -24.76 25.07
C SER A 605 11.97 -24.68 26.57
N PHE A 606 11.59 -25.70 27.35
CA PHE A 606 11.78 -25.71 28.81
C PHE A 606 12.83 -26.73 29.27
N GLY A 607 12.87 -27.91 28.64
CA GLY A 607 13.75 -29.02 28.99
C GLY A 607 13.02 -30.33 29.25
N SER A 608 13.54 -31.15 30.15
CA SER A 608 12.92 -32.43 30.52
C SER A 608 12.96 -32.69 32.03
N TRP A 609 11.89 -33.32 32.52
CA TRP A 609 11.74 -33.78 33.89
C TRP A 609 11.56 -35.30 33.89
N ASP A 610 12.55 -36.00 34.43
CA ASP A 610 12.68 -37.45 34.45
C ASP A 610 12.44 -38.08 33.06
N GLU A 611 13.25 -37.62 32.10
CA GLU A 611 13.21 -37.99 30.67
C GLU A 611 11.96 -37.51 29.90
N ALA A 612 10.90 -37.06 30.58
CA ALA A 612 9.71 -36.51 29.93
C ALA A 612 9.89 -35.02 29.57
N PRO A 613 9.49 -34.56 28.38
CA PRO A 613 9.55 -33.14 28.02
C PRO A 613 8.68 -32.27 28.92
N ILE A 614 9.18 -31.08 29.27
CA ILE A 614 8.42 -30.06 30.00
C ILE A 614 7.69 -29.19 28.95
N SER A 615 6.36 -29.11 29.06
CA SER A 615 5.51 -28.39 28.09
C SER A 615 4.96 -27.05 28.60
N GLY A 616 5.35 -26.63 29.81
CA GLY A 616 4.93 -25.36 30.41
C GLY A 616 5.75 -25.03 31.65
N MET A 617 5.26 -24.12 32.49
CA MET A 617 5.96 -23.67 33.71
C MET A 617 5.96 -24.71 34.86
N GLU A 618 5.29 -25.84 34.65
CA GLU A 618 5.23 -26.98 35.58
C GLU A 618 5.35 -28.31 34.83
N ALA A 619 5.88 -29.32 35.52
CA ALA A 619 5.89 -30.71 35.06
C ALA A 619 5.75 -31.68 36.23
N GLU A 620 5.21 -32.85 35.97
CA GLU A 620 5.02 -33.90 36.96
C GLU A 620 5.54 -35.25 36.48
N THR A 621 6.05 -36.05 37.40
CA THR A 621 6.44 -37.45 37.13
C THR A 621 6.13 -38.33 38.34
N GLN A 622 6.19 -39.64 38.16
CA GLN A 622 6.07 -40.64 39.22
C GLN A 622 7.46 -41.17 39.56
N LEU A 623 7.97 -40.84 40.75
CA LEU A 623 9.27 -41.32 41.22
C LEU A 623 9.09 -42.47 42.20
N LEU A 624 9.94 -43.50 42.07
CA LEU A 624 10.03 -44.56 43.06
C LEU A 624 10.86 -44.08 44.25
N PHE A 625 10.23 -43.91 45.40
CA PHE A 625 10.93 -43.71 46.66
C PHE A 625 11.29 -45.07 47.27
N ASP A 626 12.56 -45.27 47.59
CA ASP A 626 13.04 -46.41 48.39
C ASP A 626 13.54 -45.88 49.73
N LYS A 627 12.82 -46.21 50.81
CA LYS A 627 13.17 -45.82 52.19
C LYS A 627 13.42 -44.32 52.38
N GLY A 628 12.57 -43.50 51.79
CA GLY A 628 12.59 -42.05 51.94
C GLY A 628 13.49 -41.32 50.97
N GLU A 629 14.13 -42.01 50.01
CA GLU A 629 15.02 -41.41 49.02
C GLU A 629 14.54 -41.68 47.59
N ALA A 630 14.69 -40.69 46.71
CA ALA A 630 14.47 -40.82 45.27
C ALA A 630 15.46 -39.93 44.49
N THR A 631 15.67 -40.22 43.21
CA THR A 631 16.47 -39.39 42.30
C THR A 631 15.76 -39.29 40.96
N ALA A 632 15.78 -38.11 40.35
CA ALA A 632 15.22 -37.83 39.03
C ALA A 632 16.22 -37.06 38.16
N SER A 633 16.13 -37.20 36.84
CA SER A 633 16.93 -36.40 35.91
C SER A 633 16.21 -35.10 35.57
N LEU A 634 16.88 -33.96 35.73
CA LEU A 634 16.38 -32.66 35.28
C LEU A 634 17.29 -32.09 34.21
N SER A 635 16.73 -31.75 33.05
CA SER A 635 17.40 -30.94 32.04
C SER A 635 16.65 -29.62 31.87
N LEU A 636 17.36 -28.50 31.91
CA LEU A 636 16.80 -27.16 31.75
C LEU A 636 17.41 -26.51 30.51
N HIS A 637 16.58 -25.92 29.66
CA HIS A 637 17.06 -25.27 28.43
C HIS A 637 17.39 -23.78 28.64
N HIS A 638 16.74 -23.07 29.55
CA HIS A 638 17.00 -21.64 29.75
C HIS A 638 18.24 -21.41 30.64
N ALA A 639 19.24 -20.72 30.09
CA ALA A 639 20.49 -20.38 30.77
C ALA A 639 20.36 -19.16 31.70
N THR A 640 19.42 -19.21 32.65
CA THR A 640 19.18 -18.15 33.64
C THR A 640 19.00 -18.73 35.04
N SER A 641 19.13 -17.89 36.06
CA SER A 641 18.86 -18.30 37.45
C SER A 641 17.38 -18.57 37.64
N GLN A 642 17.04 -19.78 38.09
CA GLN A 642 15.67 -20.25 38.27
C GLN A 642 15.53 -20.84 39.68
N THR A 643 14.45 -20.47 40.37
CA THR A 643 14.08 -21.07 41.66
C THR A 643 13.00 -22.09 41.41
N LEU A 644 13.35 -23.36 41.52
CA LEU A 644 12.47 -24.49 41.28
C LEU A 644 11.81 -24.90 42.58
N ALA A 645 10.48 -24.99 42.60
CA ALA A 645 9.73 -25.52 43.73
C ALA A 645 9.22 -26.93 43.42
N PHE A 646 9.60 -27.87 44.28
CA PHE A 646 9.23 -29.28 44.18
C PHE A 646 8.15 -29.64 45.19
N THR A 647 7.09 -30.30 44.74
CA THR A 647 6.02 -30.84 45.60
C THR A 647 6.02 -32.36 45.52
N VAL A 648 6.19 -33.04 46.65
CA VAL A 648 6.12 -34.51 46.75
C VAL A 648 4.82 -34.93 47.42
N GLU A 649 4.04 -35.77 46.72
CA GLU A 649 2.80 -36.36 47.22
C GLU A 649 3.01 -37.15 48.53
N ASP A 650 2.03 -37.10 49.44
CA ASP A 650 2.01 -37.78 50.75
C ASP A 650 3.00 -37.28 51.81
N ALA A 651 3.76 -36.20 51.58
CA ALA A 651 4.49 -35.49 52.64
C ALA A 651 3.61 -34.45 53.35
N ALA A 652 3.90 -34.09 54.61
CA ALA A 652 3.18 -33.04 55.35
C ALA A 652 3.65 -31.63 54.94
N ASN A 653 4.97 -31.42 54.84
CA ASN A 653 5.57 -30.26 54.19
C ASN A 653 6.08 -30.68 52.80
N GLN A 654 5.17 -30.64 51.83
CA GLN A 654 5.39 -31.19 50.49
C GLN A 654 6.36 -30.37 49.64
N ALA A 655 6.52 -29.08 49.96
CA ALA A 655 7.28 -28.12 49.16
C ALA A 655 8.76 -28.02 49.59
N ALA A 656 9.67 -28.05 48.62
CA ALA A 656 11.09 -27.73 48.81
C ALA A 656 11.62 -26.97 47.59
N ASP A 657 12.40 -25.91 47.83
CA ASP A 657 12.95 -25.06 46.77
C ASP A 657 14.42 -25.38 46.48
N LEU A 658 14.81 -25.28 45.21
CA LEU A 658 16.19 -25.40 44.73
C LEU A 658 16.48 -24.33 43.68
N MET A 659 17.56 -23.57 43.89
CA MET A 659 18.03 -22.59 42.90
C MET A 659 19.06 -23.22 41.97
N ILE A 660 18.82 -23.17 40.67
CA ILE A 660 19.74 -23.63 39.63
C ILE A 660 19.97 -22.49 38.62
N THR A 661 21.21 -22.28 38.22
CA THR A 661 21.61 -21.28 37.21
C THR A 661 22.34 -21.96 36.07
N PRO A 662 21.61 -22.54 35.09
CA PRO A 662 22.23 -23.16 33.94
C PRO A 662 23.07 -22.15 33.14
N LYS A 663 24.16 -22.62 32.52
CA LYS A 663 24.97 -21.83 31.59
C LYS A 663 24.57 -22.17 30.16
N ALA A 664 24.69 -21.21 29.26
CA ALA A 664 24.49 -21.47 27.83
C ALA A 664 25.42 -22.59 27.37
N SER A 665 24.90 -23.47 26.53
CA SER A 665 25.66 -24.56 25.93
C SER A 665 26.54 -24.04 24.78
N SER A 666 27.18 -24.94 24.02
CA SER A 666 28.05 -24.53 22.91
C SER A 666 27.27 -23.75 21.84
N ALA A 667 27.92 -22.72 21.27
CA ALA A 667 27.36 -21.92 20.19
C ALA A 667 26.91 -22.81 19.02
N ALA A 668 25.71 -22.57 18.52
CA ALA A 668 25.07 -23.38 17.48
C ALA A 668 24.47 -22.54 16.35
N GLN A 669 24.02 -21.31 16.62
CA GLN A 669 23.26 -20.51 15.65
C GLN A 669 23.51 -19.01 15.79
N LEU A 670 23.22 -18.27 14.72
CA LEU A 670 23.14 -16.82 14.69
C LEU A 670 21.69 -16.36 14.81
N ILE A 671 21.44 -15.32 15.60
CA ILE A 671 20.12 -14.69 15.76
C ILE A 671 20.29 -13.19 15.59
N ILE A 672 19.43 -12.57 14.78
CA ILE A 672 19.40 -11.11 14.61
C ILE A 672 18.73 -10.50 15.84
N GLU A 673 19.46 -9.67 16.58
CA GLU A 673 18.94 -8.91 17.72
C GLU A 673 18.38 -7.55 17.26
N THR A 674 19.07 -6.91 16.32
CA THR A 674 18.63 -5.66 15.70
C THR A 674 18.61 -5.84 14.19
N GLU A 675 17.44 -5.65 13.57
CA GLU A 675 17.27 -5.72 12.13
C GLU A 675 17.90 -4.49 11.44
N PRO A 676 18.58 -4.66 10.29
CA PRO A 676 19.02 -3.55 9.46
C PRO A 676 17.81 -2.85 8.83
N SER A 677 17.82 -1.52 8.80
CA SER A 677 16.77 -0.74 8.11
C SER A 677 17.20 0.70 7.82
N GLY A 678 16.37 1.43 7.08
CA GLY A 678 16.61 2.82 6.72
C GLY A 678 17.76 3.00 5.74
N ALA A 679 17.90 2.07 4.78
CA ALA A 679 18.92 2.17 3.75
C ALA A 679 18.57 3.26 2.75
N VAL A 680 19.49 4.20 2.58
CA VAL A 680 19.48 5.21 1.53
C VAL A 680 20.69 4.96 0.64
N ASP A 681 20.52 5.05 -0.68
CA ASP A 681 21.59 4.79 -1.65
C ASP A 681 22.86 5.60 -1.29
N GLU A 682 23.99 4.89 -1.15
CA GLU A 682 25.30 5.46 -0.80
C GLU A 682 25.38 6.11 0.59
N GLN A 683 24.47 5.75 1.51
CA GLN A 683 24.54 6.13 2.92
C GLN A 683 24.63 4.89 3.82
N GLU A 684 25.28 5.05 4.98
CA GLU A 684 25.28 4.03 6.02
C GLU A 684 23.83 3.73 6.43
N LEU A 685 23.53 2.46 6.72
CA LEU A 685 22.22 2.08 7.22
C LEU A 685 21.90 2.89 8.47
N ALA A 686 20.74 3.55 8.49
CA ALA A 686 20.30 4.32 9.64
C ALA A 686 20.17 3.44 10.90
N ILE A 687 19.76 2.18 10.71
CA ILE A 687 19.80 1.15 11.76
C ILE A 687 20.77 0.04 11.33
N GLN A 688 21.86 -0.10 12.08
CA GLN A 688 22.88 -1.11 11.87
C GLN A 688 22.49 -2.44 12.53
N PRO A 689 22.80 -3.59 11.90
CA PRO A 689 22.43 -4.88 12.45
C PRO A 689 23.31 -5.28 13.63
N VAL A 690 22.68 -5.98 14.59
CA VAL A 690 23.38 -6.60 15.73
C VAL A 690 23.04 -8.09 15.75
N ILE A 691 24.07 -8.94 15.73
CA ILE A 691 23.93 -10.39 15.64
C ILE A 691 24.40 -11.03 16.94
N ARG A 692 23.55 -11.88 17.51
CA ARG A 692 23.85 -12.72 18.67
C ARG A 692 24.23 -14.12 18.22
N ILE A 693 25.29 -14.64 18.81
CA ILE A 693 25.68 -16.04 18.73
C ILE A 693 24.98 -16.75 19.89
N ALA A 694 24.08 -17.67 19.55
CA ALA A 694 23.29 -18.40 20.51
C ALA A 694 23.62 -19.90 20.50
N ASP A 695 23.33 -20.57 21.60
CA ASP A 695 23.29 -22.02 21.67
C ASP A 695 22.04 -22.60 21.00
N ALA A 696 21.88 -23.92 21.03
CA ALA A 696 20.77 -24.60 20.36
C ALA A 696 19.36 -24.18 20.85
N TYR A 697 19.27 -23.58 22.05
CA TYR A 697 18.02 -23.16 22.68
C TYR A 697 17.81 -21.63 22.65
N GLY A 698 18.65 -20.91 21.90
CA GLY A 698 18.57 -19.45 21.75
C GLY A 698 19.24 -18.65 22.89
N ASN A 699 19.91 -19.30 23.84
CA ASN A 699 20.64 -18.60 24.90
C ASN A 699 21.90 -17.94 24.34
N LEU A 700 22.26 -16.75 24.84
CA LEU A 700 23.49 -16.08 24.43
C LEU A 700 24.73 -16.91 24.84
N ALA A 701 25.47 -17.42 23.86
CA ALA A 701 26.67 -18.19 24.08
C ALA A 701 27.88 -17.26 24.25
N ASN A 702 28.81 -17.60 25.14
CA ASN A 702 30.06 -16.85 25.27
C ASN A 702 31.01 -17.22 24.12
N ALA A 703 30.89 -16.52 23.00
CA ALA A 703 31.61 -16.80 21.76
C ALA A 703 32.33 -15.56 21.20
N SER A 704 33.37 -15.80 20.40
CA SER A 704 34.17 -14.74 19.75
C SER A 704 34.37 -14.97 18.25
N ASN A 705 33.44 -15.70 17.61
CA ASN A 705 33.50 -16.00 16.19
C ASN A 705 33.38 -14.73 15.35
N ALA A 706 34.00 -14.74 14.16
CA ALA A 706 33.77 -13.73 13.13
C ALA A 706 32.39 -13.96 12.48
N VAL A 707 31.58 -12.91 12.44
CA VAL A 707 30.29 -12.89 11.75
C VAL A 707 30.44 -12.02 10.50
N THR A 708 30.13 -12.59 9.34
CA THR A 708 30.23 -11.93 8.03
C THR A 708 28.84 -11.60 7.49
N ALA A 709 28.60 -10.34 7.15
CA ALA A 709 27.41 -9.86 6.47
C ALA A 709 27.61 -9.88 4.94
N ALA A 710 26.58 -10.30 4.21
CA ALA A 710 26.55 -10.28 2.75
C ALA A 710 25.12 -10.06 2.24
N VAL A 711 24.97 -9.55 1.01
CA VAL A 711 23.66 -9.47 0.36
C VAL A 711 23.30 -10.85 -0.17
N SER A 712 22.26 -11.47 0.39
CA SER A 712 21.74 -12.77 -0.08
C SER A 712 20.65 -12.59 -1.13
N ARG A 713 19.93 -11.45 -1.10
CA ARG A 713 18.93 -11.07 -2.10
C ARG A 713 18.97 -9.56 -2.37
N GLY A 714 18.82 -9.19 -3.63
CA GLY A 714 18.95 -7.80 -4.10
C GLY A 714 20.13 -7.62 -5.04
N SER A 715 20.20 -6.44 -5.63
CA SER A 715 21.20 -5.95 -6.58
C SER A 715 22.08 -4.84 -5.99
N ALA A 716 21.70 -4.31 -4.82
CA ALA A 716 22.52 -3.39 -4.05
C ALA A 716 23.85 -4.05 -3.64
N THR A 717 24.93 -3.29 -3.70
CA THR A 717 26.27 -3.70 -3.27
C THR A 717 26.47 -3.29 -1.82
N LEU A 718 26.79 -4.27 -0.96
CA LEU A 718 27.16 -4.00 0.44
C LEU A 718 28.63 -3.60 0.55
N SER A 719 28.89 -2.58 1.35
CA SER A 719 30.24 -2.11 1.70
C SER A 719 30.29 -1.68 3.18
N GLY A 720 31.44 -1.17 3.63
CA GLY A 720 31.73 -0.95 5.06
C GLY A 720 32.51 -2.12 5.67
N THR A 721 32.41 -2.29 6.99
CA THR A 721 33.04 -3.41 7.71
C THR A 721 32.11 -4.63 7.67
N THR A 722 32.23 -5.46 6.62
CA THR A 722 31.35 -6.62 6.41
C THR A 722 31.68 -7.85 7.26
N GLU A 723 32.73 -7.81 8.09
CA GLU A 723 33.08 -8.89 9.02
C GLU A 723 33.43 -8.31 10.40
N VAL A 724 32.74 -8.79 11.44
CA VAL A 724 32.92 -8.34 12.83
C VAL A 724 33.14 -9.54 13.74
N ASN A 725 34.18 -9.51 14.58
CA ASN A 725 34.36 -10.51 15.63
C ASN A 725 33.41 -10.24 16.79
N ALA A 726 32.67 -11.27 17.21
CA ALA A 726 31.79 -11.17 18.36
C ALA A 726 32.58 -10.92 19.66
N VAL A 727 32.00 -10.14 20.57
CA VAL A 727 32.48 -9.95 21.94
C VAL A 727 31.42 -10.48 22.90
N ASN A 728 31.75 -11.53 23.67
CA ASN A 728 30.80 -12.22 24.54
C ASN A 728 29.52 -12.67 23.80
N GLY A 729 29.65 -13.17 22.58
CA GLY A 729 28.54 -13.64 21.76
C GLY A 729 27.80 -12.56 20.96
N VAL A 730 28.22 -11.29 20.99
CA VAL A 730 27.54 -10.22 20.24
C VAL A 730 28.47 -9.62 19.18
N ALA A 731 28.06 -9.65 17.91
CA ALA A 731 28.70 -8.97 16.80
C ALA A 731 27.83 -7.78 16.37
N ALA A 732 28.27 -6.55 16.68
CA ALA A 732 27.57 -5.32 16.33
C ALA A 732 28.26 -4.64 15.14
N PHE A 733 27.52 -4.46 14.04
CA PHE A 733 27.97 -3.70 12.89
C PHE A 733 27.76 -2.20 13.12
N THR A 734 28.57 -1.34 12.50
CA THR A 734 28.50 0.11 12.74
C THR A 734 28.52 0.96 11.48
N ASP A 735 28.95 0.44 10.34
CA ASP A 735 29.24 1.20 9.12
C ASP A 735 28.80 0.48 7.84
N LEU A 736 27.86 -0.49 7.94
CA LEU A 736 27.32 -1.13 6.75
C LEU A 736 26.57 -0.09 5.90
N LEU A 737 26.83 -0.14 4.60
CA LEU A 737 26.28 0.78 3.60
C LEU A 737 25.89 0.00 2.35
N LEU A 738 24.77 0.38 1.74
CA LEU A 738 24.29 -0.20 0.48
C LEU A 738 24.37 0.82 -0.66
N THR A 739 24.94 0.40 -1.78
CA THR A 739 25.01 1.18 -3.02
C THR A 739 24.21 0.51 -4.12
N GLY A 740 23.36 1.28 -4.79
CA GLY A 740 22.38 0.82 -5.75
C GLY A 740 20.99 0.75 -5.13
N ALA A 741 20.06 1.53 -5.68
CA ALA A 741 18.67 1.47 -5.28
C ALA A 741 18.07 0.08 -5.56
N ASP A 742 17.30 -0.41 -4.60
CA ASP A 742 16.65 -1.71 -4.69
C ASP A 742 15.33 -1.68 -3.92
N MET A 743 14.32 -2.35 -4.45
CA MET A 743 13.03 -2.44 -3.75
C MET A 743 13.08 -3.42 -2.59
N GLU A 744 14.01 -4.39 -2.63
CA GLU A 744 14.10 -5.42 -1.60
C GLU A 744 15.52 -5.99 -1.50
N VAL A 745 16.18 -5.72 -0.37
CA VAL A 745 17.46 -6.30 0.02
C VAL A 745 17.27 -7.20 1.24
N ILE A 746 17.94 -8.35 1.22
CA ILE A 746 18.12 -9.23 2.37
C ILE A 746 19.61 -9.36 2.63
N LEU A 747 20.01 -9.15 3.89
CA LEU A 747 21.36 -9.39 4.35
C LEU A 747 21.43 -10.76 5.04
N SER A 748 22.31 -11.64 4.57
CA SER A 748 22.68 -12.87 5.25
C SER A 748 23.85 -12.63 6.21
N PHE A 749 23.78 -13.23 7.38
CA PHE A 749 24.85 -13.25 8.37
C PHE A 749 25.34 -14.69 8.57
N THR A 750 26.64 -14.89 8.40
CA THR A 750 27.26 -16.21 8.42
C THR A 750 28.45 -16.25 9.37
N SER A 751 28.71 -17.42 9.97
CA SER A 751 29.92 -17.69 10.77
C SER A 751 30.25 -19.18 10.64
N PRO A 752 31.52 -19.58 10.46
CA PRO A 752 31.91 -20.98 10.31
C PRO A 752 31.39 -21.86 11.46
N GLY A 753 30.66 -22.93 11.10
CA GLY A 753 30.16 -23.93 12.05
C GLY A 753 28.87 -23.56 12.80
N LEU A 754 28.27 -22.39 12.51
CA LEU A 754 26.99 -21.96 13.06
C LEU A 754 25.92 -21.92 11.97
N SER A 755 24.66 -22.14 12.33
CA SER A 755 23.53 -21.87 11.43
C SER A 755 23.46 -20.38 11.09
N GLU A 756 23.34 -20.08 9.79
CA GLU A 756 23.19 -18.70 9.28
C GLU A 756 21.79 -18.13 9.57
N THR A 757 21.67 -16.80 9.46
CA THR A 757 20.41 -16.08 9.62
C THR A 757 20.31 -14.95 8.60
N ASP A 758 19.11 -14.68 8.12
CA ASP A 758 18.81 -13.64 7.13
C ASP A 758 17.99 -12.54 7.79
N SER A 759 18.25 -11.29 7.40
CA SER A 759 17.43 -10.15 7.79
C SER A 759 16.01 -10.25 7.22
N SER A 760 15.08 -9.55 7.85
CA SER A 760 13.85 -9.18 7.16
C SER A 760 14.17 -8.37 5.88
N PRO A 761 13.36 -8.44 4.82
CA PRO A 761 13.59 -7.65 3.61
C PRO A 761 13.35 -6.15 3.83
N PHE A 762 14.23 -5.30 3.29
CA PHE A 762 14.10 -3.83 3.36
C PHE A 762 14.58 -3.15 2.06
N PRO A 763 14.01 -2.00 1.67
CA PRO A 763 14.40 -1.29 0.45
C PRO A 763 15.68 -0.46 0.64
N VAL A 764 16.40 -0.20 -0.44
CA VAL A 764 17.43 0.84 -0.55
C VAL A 764 16.85 2.02 -1.30
N ASN A 765 16.56 3.11 -0.57
CA ASN A 765 15.86 4.25 -1.11
C ASN A 765 16.79 5.10 -2.01
N PRO A 766 16.46 5.34 -3.29
CA PRO A 766 17.20 6.27 -4.14
C PRO A 766 17.05 7.74 -3.74
N PHE A 767 16.20 8.04 -2.75
CA PHE A 767 15.89 9.36 -2.21
C PHE A 767 16.17 9.40 -0.71
N THR A 768 16.21 10.60 -0.12
CA THR A 768 16.51 10.76 1.31
C THR A 768 15.49 10.03 2.19
N SER A 769 14.22 10.10 1.80
CA SER A 769 13.11 9.44 2.49
C SER A 769 11.87 9.40 1.59
N GLY A 770 10.77 8.86 2.10
CA GLY A 770 9.49 8.76 1.41
C GLY A 770 9.36 7.50 0.55
N ARG A 771 8.13 7.24 0.10
CA ARG A 771 7.75 6.08 -0.72
C ARG A 771 7.18 6.47 -2.08
N GLY A 772 7.15 7.76 -2.38
CA GLY A 772 6.63 8.30 -3.63
C GLY A 772 5.09 8.32 -3.70
N THR A 773 4.41 8.20 -2.57
CA THR A 773 2.95 8.33 -2.46
C THR A 773 2.55 9.77 -2.15
N VAL A 774 1.25 10.08 -2.21
CA VAL A 774 0.75 11.43 -1.87
C VAL A 774 1.12 11.83 -0.45
N ASP A 775 0.99 10.91 0.52
CA ASP A 775 1.24 11.18 1.94
C ASP A 775 2.73 11.06 2.33
N GLU A 776 3.49 10.27 1.56
CA GLU A 776 4.92 10.05 1.77
C GLU A 776 5.68 10.31 0.46
N PRO A 777 5.74 11.56 -0.02
CA PRO A 777 6.47 11.90 -1.23
C PRO A 777 7.97 11.62 -1.05
N TYR A 778 8.66 11.27 -2.13
CA TYR A 778 10.10 11.15 -2.12
C TYR A 778 10.76 12.51 -1.87
N VAL A 779 11.64 12.58 -0.86
CA VAL A 779 12.36 13.82 -0.51
C VAL A 779 13.67 13.90 -1.29
N ILE A 780 13.81 14.98 -2.07
CA ILE A 780 14.97 15.26 -2.94
C ILE A 780 15.82 16.37 -2.29
N MET A 781 17.06 16.04 -1.96
CA MET A 781 18.05 16.97 -1.39
C MET A 781 19.30 17.13 -2.27
N THR A 782 19.49 16.29 -3.29
CA THR A 782 20.68 16.33 -4.14
C THR A 782 20.36 16.28 -5.62
N ALA A 783 21.30 16.74 -6.45
CA ALA A 783 21.20 16.65 -7.91
C ALA A 783 21.03 15.21 -8.42
N LYS A 784 21.70 14.24 -7.79
CA LYS A 784 21.58 12.81 -8.13
C LYS A 784 20.17 12.29 -7.81
N GLN A 785 19.58 12.70 -6.69
CA GLN A 785 18.21 12.33 -6.34
C GLN A 785 17.19 12.97 -7.29
N LEU A 786 17.38 14.23 -7.69
CA LEU A 786 16.57 14.85 -8.72
C LEU A 786 16.70 14.11 -10.05
N ASP A 787 17.90 13.64 -10.39
CA ASP A 787 18.14 12.79 -11.55
C ASP A 787 17.34 11.47 -11.48
N ASN A 788 17.27 10.85 -10.30
CA ASN A 788 16.55 9.59 -10.05
C ASN A 788 15.02 9.68 -10.24
N VAL A 789 14.43 10.88 -10.29
CA VAL A 789 13.00 11.07 -10.62
C VAL A 789 12.63 10.38 -11.94
N ARG A 790 13.55 10.32 -12.90
CA ARG A 790 13.36 9.66 -14.20
C ARG A 790 13.01 8.17 -14.10
N ASN A 791 13.30 7.54 -12.97
CA ASN A 791 13.03 6.12 -12.72
C ASN A 791 11.66 5.88 -12.09
N ASN A 792 10.97 6.94 -11.64
CA ASN A 792 9.69 6.86 -10.92
C ASN A 792 8.71 7.97 -11.40
N LEU A 793 8.48 8.04 -12.70
CA LEU A 793 7.76 9.16 -13.36
C LEU A 793 6.32 9.41 -12.91
N SER A 794 5.68 8.46 -12.22
CA SER A 794 4.32 8.60 -11.68
C SER A 794 4.27 8.88 -10.18
N ALA A 795 5.42 8.93 -9.50
CA ALA A 795 5.48 9.13 -8.05
C ALA A 795 5.33 10.61 -7.65
N HIS A 796 5.20 10.83 -6.34
CA HIS A 796 5.16 12.16 -5.74
C HIS A 796 6.52 12.51 -5.14
N PHE A 797 6.94 13.75 -5.36
CA PHE A 797 8.25 14.26 -4.99
C PHE A 797 8.12 15.62 -4.32
N ILE A 798 9.01 15.88 -3.36
CA ILE A 798 9.18 17.18 -2.74
C ILE A 798 10.67 17.52 -2.67
N LEU A 799 11.04 18.75 -3.02
CA LEU A 799 12.40 19.25 -2.75
C LEU A 799 12.52 19.56 -1.26
N GLY A 800 13.55 19.04 -0.60
CA GLY A 800 13.85 19.35 0.80
C GLY A 800 14.93 20.44 0.97
N GLU A 801 15.63 20.79 -0.11
CA GLU A 801 16.66 21.82 -0.17
C GLU A 801 16.78 22.39 -1.60
N ASP A 802 17.51 23.50 -1.75
CA ASP A 802 17.92 24.01 -3.05
C ASP A 802 18.87 23.02 -3.75
N ILE A 803 18.67 22.80 -5.07
CA ILE A 803 19.39 21.77 -5.81
C ILE A 803 20.37 22.40 -6.81
N HIS A 804 21.66 22.12 -6.65
CA HIS A 804 22.70 22.60 -7.56
C HIS A 804 23.11 21.54 -8.58
N LEU A 805 22.82 21.78 -9.87
CA LEU A 805 23.16 20.88 -10.98
C LEU A 805 24.55 21.15 -11.58
N ASN A 806 25.50 21.72 -10.82
CA ASN A 806 26.86 22.00 -11.31
C ASN A 806 27.94 21.47 -10.34
N PRO A 807 28.71 20.42 -10.70
CA PRO A 807 28.61 19.69 -11.97
C PRO A 807 27.27 18.92 -12.06
N ALA A 808 26.73 18.82 -13.26
CA ALA A 808 25.51 18.03 -13.47
C ALA A 808 25.80 16.55 -13.15
N PRO A 809 24.80 15.77 -12.72
CA PRO A 809 24.88 14.31 -12.74
C PRO A 809 25.41 13.82 -14.11
N ASP A 810 26.11 12.69 -14.17
CA ASP A 810 26.79 12.27 -15.40
C ASP A 810 25.81 12.01 -16.56
N HIS A 811 25.84 12.90 -17.57
CA HIS A 811 25.09 12.81 -18.84
C HIS A 811 25.95 13.32 -20.02
N SER A 812 27.25 12.98 -19.96
CA SER A 812 28.44 13.50 -20.69
C SER A 812 28.27 14.48 -21.88
N GLY A 813 29.09 15.55 -21.87
CA GLY A 813 29.31 16.53 -22.94
C GLY A 813 28.14 17.47 -23.29
N SER A 814 26.91 16.99 -23.13
CA SER A 814 25.66 17.68 -23.49
C SER A 814 24.83 18.15 -22.30
N GLY A 815 25.27 17.91 -21.06
CA GLY A 815 24.56 18.32 -19.84
C GLY A 815 23.30 17.50 -19.57
N TRP A 816 22.33 18.10 -18.85
CA TRP A 816 21.12 17.47 -18.35
C TRP A 816 20.35 16.68 -19.42
N LEU A 817 19.87 15.50 -19.04
CA LEU A 817 18.92 14.72 -19.82
C LEU A 817 17.51 14.98 -19.29
N PRO A 818 16.57 15.50 -20.11
CA PRO A 818 15.22 15.81 -19.66
C PRO A 818 14.54 14.65 -18.92
N ILE A 819 13.83 14.95 -17.83
CA ILE A 819 12.99 13.97 -17.13
C ILE A 819 11.71 13.76 -17.94
N GLY A 820 11.40 12.50 -18.26
CA GLY A 820 10.26 12.14 -19.07
C GLY A 820 10.47 12.40 -20.58
N THR A 821 9.95 11.49 -21.39
CA THR A 821 9.97 11.55 -22.86
C THR A 821 8.56 11.70 -23.40
N LEU A 822 8.40 11.86 -24.72
CA LEU A 822 7.07 11.90 -25.34
C LEU A 822 6.29 10.58 -25.14
N GLU A 823 7.00 9.45 -25.06
CA GLU A 823 6.41 8.12 -24.87
C GLU A 823 6.16 7.83 -23.39
N ASN A 824 7.12 8.20 -22.53
CA ASN A 824 7.09 8.00 -21.08
C ASN A 824 7.15 9.37 -20.41
N ALA A 825 6.05 10.11 -20.47
CA ALA A 825 5.96 11.42 -19.87
C ALA A 825 5.85 11.33 -18.35
N PHE A 826 6.25 12.41 -17.66
CA PHE A 826 6.00 12.56 -16.23
C PHE A 826 4.48 12.66 -15.97
N THR A 827 3.98 11.85 -15.05
CA THR A 827 2.57 11.79 -14.63
C THR A 827 2.37 12.08 -13.14
N GLY A 828 3.47 12.15 -12.38
CA GLY A 828 3.49 12.36 -10.94
C GLY A 828 3.32 13.82 -10.50
N LYS A 829 3.71 14.10 -9.26
CA LYS A 829 3.75 15.47 -8.71
C LYS A 829 5.14 15.82 -8.23
N LEU A 830 5.63 17.00 -8.58
CA LEU A 830 6.84 17.59 -7.99
C LEU A 830 6.46 18.91 -7.32
N ASP A 831 6.54 18.92 -5.99
CA ASP A 831 6.48 20.14 -5.18
C ASP A 831 7.91 20.65 -4.96
N GLY A 832 8.17 21.89 -5.34
CA GLY A 832 9.44 22.54 -5.06
C GLY A 832 9.54 23.02 -3.61
N ASP A 833 8.43 23.10 -2.86
CA ASP A 833 8.38 23.65 -1.50
C ASP A 833 9.04 25.04 -1.35
N GLY A 834 9.06 25.80 -2.44
CA GLY A 834 9.73 27.11 -2.53
C GLY A 834 11.23 27.06 -2.83
N HIS A 835 11.82 25.87 -3.01
CA HIS A 835 13.22 25.68 -3.35
C HIS A 835 13.55 25.92 -4.83
N THR A 836 14.82 26.21 -5.08
CA THR A 836 15.35 26.55 -6.40
C THR A 836 16.30 25.48 -6.93
N VAL A 837 16.19 25.19 -8.22
CA VAL A 837 17.13 24.37 -8.99
C VAL A 837 18.09 25.27 -9.76
N TYR A 838 19.38 25.19 -9.44
CA TYR A 838 20.44 26.04 -9.99
C TYR A 838 21.25 25.33 -11.09
N GLY A 839 21.63 26.08 -12.12
CA GLY A 839 22.69 25.68 -13.05
C GLY A 839 22.28 24.64 -14.08
N LEU A 840 20.98 24.53 -14.41
CA LEU A 840 20.47 23.61 -15.43
C LEU A 840 21.12 23.90 -16.80
N THR A 841 22.09 23.07 -17.18
CA THR A 841 22.79 23.19 -18.46
C THR A 841 22.43 22.04 -19.39
N MET A 842 21.99 22.35 -20.62
CA MET A 842 21.66 21.39 -21.65
C MET A 842 22.13 21.89 -23.02
N ASN A 843 22.89 21.09 -23.75
CA ASN A 843 23.29 21.33 -25.13
C ASN A 843 22.99 20.11 -26.00
N ARG A 844 21.71 19.97 -26.35
CA ARG A 844 21.16 18.82 -27.08
C ARG A 844 20.42 19.28 -28.34
N PRO A 845 21.12 19.81 -29.36
CA PRO A 845 20.52 20.37 -30.57
C PRO A 845 19.90 19.32 -31.52
N ALA A 846 19.86 18.04 -31.12
CA ALA A 846 19.09 16.99 -31.79
C ALA A 846 17.81 16.62 -31.01
N SER A 847 17.65 17.09 -29.78
CA SER A 847 16.48 16.76 -28.95
C SER A 847 15.25 17.53 -29.41
N LEU A 848 14.16 16.81 -29.66
CA LEU A 848 12.87 17.41 -30.03
C LEU A 848 12.16 18.05 -28.82
N ILE A 849 12.49 17.63 -27.60
CA ILE A 849 11.96 18.19 -26.36
C ILE A 849 13.13 18.54 -25.43
N ALA A 850 13.08 19.73 -24.83
CA ALA A 850 14.16 20.19 -23.95
C ALA A 850 13.58 21.02 -22.80
N GLY A 851 14.14 20.79 -21.62
CA GLY A 851 13.77 21.38 -20.32
C GLY A 851 14.21 20.47 -19.17
N LEU A 852 14.06 20.92 -17.92
CA LEU A 852 14.23 20.04 -16.75
C LEU A 852 13.42 18.75 -16.94
N PHE A 853 12.18 18.91 -17.40
CA PHE A 853 11.31 17.87 -17.90
C PHE A 853 11.17 17.96 -19.43
N GLY A 854 11.24 16.81 -20.10
CA GLY A 854 11.02 16.73 -21.54
C GLY A 854 9.54 16.81 -21.87
N SER A 855 8.73 15.99 -21.19
CA SER A 855 7.28 15.96 -21.37
C SER A 855 6.55 15.59 -20.08
N MET A 856 5.36 16.17 -19.90
CA MET A 856 4.39 15.79 -18.84
C MET A 856 2.99 15.58 -19.42
N THR A 857 2.17 14.76 -18.77
CA THR A 857 0.81 14.42 -19.23
C THR A 857 -0.11 13.99 -18.08
N GLY A 858 -1.39 13.74 -18.38
CA GLY A 858 -2.38 13.31 -17.38
C GLY A 858 -2.63 14.39 -16.34
N ASP A 859 -2.70 13.99 -15.07
CA ASP A 859 -2.89 14.90 -13.93
C ASP A 859 -1.58 15.37 -13.30
N ALA A 860 -0.48 15.33 -14.06
CA ALA A 860 0.84 15.73 -13.57
C ALA A 860 0.84 17.16 -13.04
N LYS A 861 1.57 17.40 -11.94
CA LYS A 861 1.69 18.73 -11.33
C LYS A 861 3.13 19.06 -11.00
N ILE A 862 3.61 20.23 -11.44
CA ILE A 862 4.91 20.77 -11.03
C ILE A 862 4.65 22.15 -10.42
N PHE A 863 5.01 22.37 -9.16
CA PHE A 863 4.64 23.60 -8.48
C PHE A 863 5.64 24.06 -7.43
N ASN A 864 5.57 25.34 -7.03
CA ASN A 864 6.43 25.97 -6.01
C ASN A 864 7.95 25.85 -6.29
N ILE A 865 8.37 25.96 -7.56
CA ILE A 865 9.76 25.65 -7.95
C ILE A 865 10.41 26.78 -8.77
N GLY A 866 11.62 27.16 -8.36
CA GLY A 866 12.47 28.10 -9.08
C GLY A 866 13.52 27.42 -9.95
N LEU A 867 13.87 28.03 -11.09
CA LEU A 867 15.00 27.63 -11.92
C LEU A 867 15.89 28.83 -12.19
N GLU A 868 17.14 28.78 -11.73
CA GLU A 868 18.12 29.86 -11.87
C GLU A 868 19.38 29.38 -12.59
N ASP A 869 20.08 30.31 -13.24
CA ASP A 869 21.25 30.03 -14.09
C ASP A 869 20.98 28.96 -15.17
N VAL A 870 19.79 29.01 -15.79
CA VAL A 870 19.41 28.08 -16.85
C VAL A 870 20.19 28.36 -18.13
N ASN A 871 20.66 27.30 -18.80
CA ASN A 871 21.20 27.34 -20.16
C ASN A 871 20.74 26.10 -20.94
N VAL A 872 19.55 26.18 -21.54
CA VAL A 872 18.92 25.07 -22.25
C VAL A 872 18.95 25.31 -23.76
N ILE A 873 19.58 24.39 -24.49
CA ILE A 873 19.67 24.39 -25.95
C ILE A 873 19.07 23.09 -26.51
N GLY A 874 18.00 23.22 -27.31
CA GLY A 874 17.26 22.12 -27.92
C GLY A 874 16.88 22.38 -29.38
N THR A 875 15.89 21.62 -29.88
CA THR A 875 15.43 21.71 -31.28
C THR A 875 13.97 22.12 -31.40
N PHE A 876 12.99 21.31 -30.99
CA PHE A 876 11.60 21.54 -31.45
C PHE A 876 10.69 22.20 -30.41
N ASN A 877 10.45 21.57 -29.27
CA ASN A 877 9.74 22.15 -28.13
C ASN A 877 10.74 22.39 -27.00
N VAL A 878 11.15 23.64 -26.83
CA VAL A 878 12.21 24.01 -25.87
C VAL A 878 11.64 24.96 -24.83
N GLY A 879 11.70 24.56 -23.56
CA GLY A 879 11.40 25.39 -22.38
C GLY A 879 12.46 25.17 -21.30
N ALA A 880 12.59 26.08 -20.33
CA ALA A 880 13.46 25.83 -19.19
C ALA A 880 12.93 24.69 -18.31
N LEU A 881 11.63 24.72 -17.98
CA LEU A 881 11.01 23.76 -17.08
C LEU A 881 10.45 22.55 -17.82
N VAL A 882 9.61 22.77 -18.84
CA VAL A 882 9.01 21.68 -19.62
C VAL A 882 9.13 21.92 -21.12
N GLY A 883 9.59 20.90 -21.87
CA GLY A 883 9.54 20.92 -23.32
C GLY A 883 8.10 20.93 -23.84
N PHE A 884 7.35 19.86 -23.57
CA PHE A 884 5.96 19.70 -24.02
C PHE A 884 5.01 19.26 -22.89
N MET A 885 3.96 20.05 -22.63
CA MET A 885 2.87 19.67 -21.73
C MET A 885 1.68 19.13 -22.53
N GLN A 886 1.23 17.91 -22.25
CA GLN A 886 0.06 17.29 -22.89
C GLN A 886 -1.17 17.16 -21.97
N GLY A 887 -0.97 17.44 -20.69
CA GLY A 887 -1.97 17.48 -19.62
C GLY A 887 -1.31 18.02 -18.35
N GLY A 888 -2.11 18.31 -17.33
CA GLY A 888 -1.62 18.72 -16.02
C GLY A 888 -1.36 20.22 -15.88
N SER A 889 -0.71 20.61 -14.79
CA SER A 889 -0.54 22.00 -14.40
C SER A 889 0.87 22.36 -13.93
N ILE A 890 1.28 23.58 -14.25
CA ILE A 890 2.43 24.26 -13.64
C ILE A 890 1.92 25.47 -12.85
N GLU A 891 2.31 25.56 -11.58
CA GLU A 891 1.83 26.59 -10.65
C GLU A 891 3.00 27.16 -9.84
N ASP A 892 3.02 28.46 -9.57
CA ASP A 892 4.03 29.06 -8.67
C ASP A 892 5.48 28.70 -9.07
N ALA A 893 5.76 28.74 -10.38
CA ALA A 893 7.04 28.32 -10.94
C ALA A 893 7.72 29.43 -11.74
N TYR A 894 9.05 29.43 -11.76
CA TYR A 894 9.80 30.41 -12.56
C TYR A 894 11.07 29.88 -13.19
N ALA A 895 11.55 30.62 -14.20
CA ALA A 895 12.85 30.36 -14.82
C ALA A 895 13.61 31.64 -15.16
N GLU A 896 14.90 31.65 -14.89
CA GLU A 896 15.86 32.70 -15.24
C GLU A 896 17.08 32.11 -15.96
N GLY A 897 17.55 32.79 -17.02
CA GLY A 897 18.71 32.34 -17.80
C GLY A 897 18.49 32.38 -19.30
N ARG A 898 18.98 31.38 -20.04
CA ARG A 898 18.96 31.29 -21.50
C ARG A 898 18.23 30.03 -21.97
N VAL A 899 17.31 30.20 -22.92
CA VAL A 899 16.63 29.10 -23.62
C VAL A 899 16.75 29.30 -25.12
N GLU A 900 17.27 28.32 -25.84
CA GLU A 900 17.57 28.41 -27.28
C GLU A 900 17.10 27.17 -28.05
N SER A 901 16.39 27.38 -29.16
CA SER A 901 16.16 26.34 -30.15
C SER A 901 17.05 26.55 -31.39
N ARG A 902 17.65 25.47 -31.91
CA ARG A 902 18.52 25.51 -33.12
C ARG A 902 17.92 24.79 -34.32
N GLY A 903 17.33 25.52 -35.26
CA GLY A 903 16.71 24.99 -36.50
C GLY A 903 15.44 25.74 -36.95
N ALA A 904 14.82 25.26 -38.04
CA ALA A 904 13.98 26.11 -38.91
C ALA A 904 12.46 26.14 -38.62
N SER A 905 11.92 25.32 -37.72
CA SER A 905 10.49 25.30 -37.36
C SER A 905 10.32 24.84 -35.91
N GLN A 906 10.43 25.76 -34.94
CA GLN A 906 10.75 25.42 -33.55
C GLN A 906 10.06 26.33 -32.55
N TYR A 907 9.28 25.74 -31.66
CA TYR A 907 8.56 26.42 -30.59
C TYR A 907 9.46 26.58 -29.36
N THR A 908 9.66 27.83 -28.96
CA THR A 908 10.53 28.14 -27.81
C THR A 908 9.78 29.03 -26.85
N GLY A 909 9.68 28.59 -25.59
CA GLY A 909 9.20 29.41 -24.48
C GLY A 909 10.29 29.56 -23.43
N GLY A 910 10.28 30.65 -22.66
CA GLY A 910 11.19 30.78 -21.52
C GLY A 910 10.94 29.72 -20.45
N LEU A 911 9.67 29.39 -20.17
CA LEU A 911 9.30 28.37 -19.18
C LEU A 911 8.89 27.05 -19.86
N VAL A 912 8.01 27.13 -20.88
CA VAL A 912 7.44 25.94 -21.55
C VAL A 912 7.51 26.07 -23.07
N GLY A 913 8.01 25.05 -23.76
CA GLY A 913 8.07 25.04 -25.23
C GLY A 913 6.67 25.07 -25.86
N ARG A 914 5.86 24.05 -25.56
CA ARG A 914 4.46 23.95 -26.03
C ARG A 914 3.54 23.43 -24.93
N MET A 915 2.35 24.00 -24.88
CA MET A 915 1.22 23.53 -24.09
C MET A 915 0.15 22.95 -25.00
N GLY A 916 -0.30 21.73 -24.69
CA GLY A 916 -1.45 21.05 -25.28
C GLY A 916 -2.78 21.47 -24.65
N ARG A 917 -3.87 20.81 -25.05
CA ARG A 917 -5.20 21.03 -24.47
C ARG A 917 -5.24 20.58 -23.01
N ASP A 918 -6.18 21.13 -22.24
CA ASP A 918 -6.43 20.76 -20.85
C ASP A 918 -5.20 20.95 -19.92
N THR A 919 -4.25 21.80 -20.34
CA THR A 919 -3.10 22.20 -19.54
C THR A 919 -3.32 23.59 -18.92
N VAL A 920 -2.70 23.83 -17.77
CA VAL A 920 -2.75 25.11 -17.06
C VAL A 920 -1.35 25.57 -16.67
N ILE A 921 -1.03 26.84 -16.93
CA ILE A 921 0.08 27.54 -16.28
C ILE A 921 -0.51 28.69 -15.47
N SER A 922 -0.26 28.71 -14.16
CA SER A 922 -0.72 29.79 -13.29
C SER A 922 0.34 30.33 -12.35
N ARG A 923 0.26 31.62 -12.00
CA ARG A 923 1.16 32.27 -11.02
C ARG A 923 2.64 32.01 -11.30
N SER A 924 3.02 32.03 -12.58
CA SER A 924 4.34 31.60 -13.04
C SER A 924 5.00 32.66 -13.91
N TYR A 925 6.33 32.67 -13.97
CA TYR A 925 7.04 33.65 -14.80
C TYR A 925 8.31 33.16 -15.47
N ALA A 926 8.74 33.89 -16.49
CA ALA A 926 10.03 33.69 -17.14
C ALA A 926 10.78 35.01 -17.31
N ASN A 927 12.01 35.05 -16.80
CA ASN A 927 12.97 36.12 -16.99
C ASN A 927 14.17 35.61 -17.79
N THR A 928 13.88 35.10 -19.00
CA THR A 928 14.86 34.39 -19.82
C THR A 928 15.27 35.18 -21.06
N HIS A 929 16.50 34.95 -21.53
CA HIS A 929 16.89 35.24 -22.90
C HIS A 929 16.45 34.09 -23.81
N THR A 930 15.30 34.24 -24.44
CA THR A 930 14.66 33.22 -25.27
C THR A 930 15.02 33.43 -26.73
N ILE A 931 15.64 32.43 -27.36
CA ILE A 931 16.06 32.47 -28.76
C ILE A 931 15.38 31.34 -29.53
N GLY A 932 14.73 31.66 -30.63
CA GLY A 932 14.15 30.64 -31.50
C GLY A 932 13.85 31.16 -32.89
N SER A 933 13.14 30.36 -33.69
CA SER A 933 12.73 30.74 -35.05
C SER A 933 11.22 30.95 -35.17
N LEU A 934 10.38 29.96 -34.87
CA LEU A 934 8.94 30.00 -35.17
C LEU A 934 8.07 29.79 -33.93
N GLY A 935 7.21 30.73 -33.56
CA GLY A 935 6.40 30.57 -32.36
C GLY A 935 7.26 30.71 -31.11
N VAL A 936 7.88 31.88 -30.95
CA VAL A 936 8.79 32.19 -29.85
C VAL A 936 8.06 33.10 -28.87
N GLY A 937 7.97 32.68 -27.61
CA GLY A 937 7.35 33.44 -26.53
C GLY A 937 8.27 33.61 -25.33
N GLY A 938 8.18 34.73 -24.63
CA GLY A 938 8.95 34.93 -23.39
C GLY A 938 8.59 33.91 -22.31
N LEU A 939 7.33 33.47 -22.21
CA LEU A 939 6.90 32.41 -21.29
C LEU A 939 6.64 31.08 -22.00
N VAL A 940 5.82 31.10 -23.06
CA VAL A 940 5.37 29.89 -23.78
C VAL A 940 5.53 30.05 -25.28
N GLY A 941 6.09 29.05 -25.97
CA GLY A 941 6.14 29.08 -27.44
C GLY A 941 4.75 28.99 -28.07
N VAL A 942 4.03 27.90 -27.80
CA VAL A 942 2.65 27.66 -28.29
C VAL A 942 1.72 27.31 -27.14
N ASN A 943 0.56 27.99 -27.07
CA ASN A 943 -0.45 27.78 -26.05
C ASN A 943 -1.75 27.17 -26.64
N GLU A 944 -2.09 25.92 -26.29
CA GLU A 944 -3.40 25.30 -26.51
C GLU A 944 -4.21 25.13 -25.20
N GLY A 945 -3.68 25.62 -24.08
CA GLY A 945 -4.27 25.54 -22.74
C GLY A 945 -4.56 26.92 -22.14
N THR A 946 -4.63 26.98 -20.81
CA THR A 946 -4.91 28.21 -20.08
C THR A 946 -3.64 28.77 -19.45
N ILE A 947 -3.31 30.01 -19.76
CA ILE A 947 -2.30 30.81 -19.05
C ILE A 947 -3.02 31.88 -18.25
N ILE A 948 -2.79 31.91 -16.94
CA ILE A 948 -3.50 32.84 -16.04
C ILE A 948 -2.56 33.39 -14.97
N GLN A 949 -2.61 34.70 -14.70
CA GLN A 949 -1.80 35.31 -13.64
C GLN A 949 -0.30 35.03 -13.83
N SER A 950 0.21 35.13 -15.05
CA SER A 950 1.60 34.81 -15.38
C SER A 950 2.25 35.93 -16.17
N TYR A 951 3.58 35.99 -16.17
CA TYR A 951 4.29 37.04 -16.91
C TYR A 951 5.63 36.62 -17.51
N ALA A 952 6.12 37.43 -18.44
CA ALA A 952 7.48 37.35 -18.95
C ALA A 952 8.16 38.72 -18.89
N ALA A 953 9.44 38.76 -18.56
CA ALA A 953 10.19 40.01 -18.41
C ALA A 953 11.57 40.02 -19.08
N GLY A 954 12.02 38.88 -19.62
CA GLY A 954 13.33 38.75 -20.24
C GLY A 954 13.43 39.35 -21.64
N LYS A 955 14.20 38.71 -22.51
CA LYS A 955 14.43 39.18 -23.89
C LYS A 955 14.15 38.06 -24.88
N VAL A 956 13.42 38.36 -25.95
CA VAL A 956 13.12 37.42 -27.04
C VAL A 956 13.86 37.82 -28.30
N ASN A 957 14.68 36.91 -28.83
CA ASN A 957 15.35 37.03 -30.12
C ASN A 957 14.81 35.98 -31.08
N SER A 958 14.33 36.41 -32.25
CA SER A 958 13.98 35.51 -33.35
C SER A 958 14.39 36.16 -34.65
N ASN A 959 14.66 35.39 -35.69
CA ASN A 959 14.92 35.89 -37.05
C ASN A 959 13.80 35.54 -38.04
N PHE A 960 12.65 35.08 -37.55
CA PHE A 960 11.56 34.59 -38.39
C PHE A 960 10.20 35.14 -37.93
N GLN A 961 9.18 34.31 -37.68
CA GLN A 961 7.79 34.77 -37.51
C GLN A 961 7.09 34.22 -36.25
N GLU A 962 5.96 34.84 -35.89
CA GLU A 962 5.08 34.47 -34.76
C GLU A 962 5.78 34.62 -33.42
N VAL A 963 6.15 35.87 -33.10
CA VAL A 963 6.98 36.22 -31.95
C VAL A 963 6.18 37.09 -30.99
N GLY A 964 6.07 36.65 -29.74
CA GLY A 964 5.33 37.35 -28.70
C GLY A 964 6.14 37.56 -27.43
N GLY A 965 5.89 38.67 -26.73
CA GLY A 965 6.56 38.92 -25.46
C GLY A 965 6.20 37.92 -24.37
N LEU A 966 4.95 37.42 -24.36
CA LEU A 966 4.50 36.34 -23.47
C LEU A 966 4.39 35.00 -24.22
N VAL A 967 3.65 34.98 -25.33
CA VAL A 967 3.33 33.76 -26.09
C VAL A 967 3.59 33.95 -27.59
N GLY A 968 4.29 33.02 -28.23
CA GLY A 968 4.45 33.05 -29.69
C GLY A 968 3.12 32.89 -30.43
N ILE A 969 2.47 31.73 -30.22
CA ILE A 969 1.17 31.39 -30.81
C ILE A 969 0.15 31.07 -29.72
N ASN A 970 -0.95 31.81 -29.67
CA ASN A 970 -2.07 31.52 -28.77
C ASN A 970 -3.23 30.86 -29.51
N LEU A 971 -3.62 29.66 -29.10
CA LEU A 971 -4.74 28.89 -29.67
C LEU A 971 -5.89 28.72 -28.67
N TYR A 972 -5.72 29.11 -27.40
CA TYR A 972 -6.75 29.00 -26.38
C TYR A 972 -6.84 30.24 -25.49
N ALA A 973 -6.50 30.21 -24.19
CA ALA A 973 -6.83 31.30 -23.27
C ALA A 973 -5.59 31.89 -22.59
N ILE A 974 -5.50 33.22 -22.60
CA ILE A 974 -4.56 34.00 -21.80
C ILE A 974 -5.37 35.03 -21.00
N ARG A 975 -5.24 35.00 -19.68
CA ARG A 975 -5.99 35.88 -18.78
C ARG A 975 -5.08 36.51 -17.74
N GLN A 976 -5.36 37.74 -17.33
CA GLN A 976 -4.73 38.34 -16.15
C GLN A 976 -3.20 38.23 -16.18
N SER A 977 -2.57 38.48 -17.33
CA SER A 977 -1.16 38.14 -17.58
C SER A 977 -0.48 39.26 -18.35
N TYR A 978 0.84 39.38 -18.27
CA TYR A 978 1.55 40.49 -18.90
C TYR A 978 2.94 40.18 -19.44
N ALA A 979 3.43 41.04 -20.34
CA ALA A 979 4.78 40.97 -20.88
C ALA A 979 5.52 42.30 -20.71
N LEU A 980 6.70 42.24 -20.09
CA LEU A 980 7.70 43.32 -20.08
C LEU A 980 8.86 43.03 -21.03
N THR A 981 8.74 41.95 -21.81
CA THR A 981 9.78 41.37 -22.65
C THR A 981 10.22 42.26 -23.80
N ASP A 982 11.53 42.48 -23.94
CA ASP A 982 12.10 43.15 -25.12
C ASP A 982 12.21 42.17 -26.30
N ILE A 983 11.78 42.59 -27.49
CA ILE A 983 11.75 41.75 -28.71
C ILE A 983 12.67 42.30 -29.80
N GLU A 984 13.55 41.45 -30.33
CA GLU A 984 14.51 41.79 -31.39
C GLU A 984 14.57 40.77 -32.55
N GLY A 985 14.92 41.28 -33.73
CA GLY A 985 15.32 40.49 -34.92
C GLY A 985 14.19 39.87 -35.74
N ALA A 986 12.97 39.85 -35.22
CA ALA A 986 11.86 39.15 -35.84
C ALA A 986 11.39 39.84 -37.14
N THR A 987 10.75 39.10 -38.04
CA THR A 987 10.41 39.58 -39.39
C THR A 987 8.91 39.68 -39.67
N GLN A 988 8.06 38.90 -38.98
CA GLN A 988 6.61 38.86 -39.22
C GLN A 988 5.81 38.42 -37.99
N PHE A 989 4.58 38.94 -37.84
CA PHE A 989 3.65 38.59 -36.74
C PHE A 989 4.27 38.79 -35.36
N ILE A 990 4.60 40.04 -35.06
CA ILE A 990 5.33 40.44 -33.86
C ILE A 990 4.36 41.19 -32.94
N GLY A 991 4.13 40.67 -31.74
CA GLY A 991 3.26 41.30 -30.75
C GLY A 991 3.93 41.48 -29.41
N GLY A 992 3.69 42.60 -28.73
CA GLY A 992 4.24 42.82 -27.38
C GLY A 992 3.79 41.77 -26.36
N LEU A 993 2.60 41.17 -26.52
CA LEU A 993 2.12 40.04 -25.72
C LEU A 993 2.10 38.74 -26.53
N VAL A 994 1.43 38.75 -27.69
CA VAL A 994 1.20 37.55 -28.52
C VAL A 994 1.58 37.79 -29.97
N GLY A 995 2.39 36.91 -30.56
CA GLY A 995 2.73 36.98 -31.98
C GLY A 995 1.53 36.71 -32.88
N HIS A 996 0.96 35.51 -32.78
CA HIS A 996 -0.21 35.06 -33.52
C HIS A 996 -1.32 34.60 -32.58
N ASN A 997 -2.45 35.32 -32.56
CA ASN A 997 -3.62 34.99 -31.76
C ASN A 997 -4.72 34.29 -32.57
N LYS A 998 -5.22 33.17 -32.05
CA LYS A 998 -6.47 32.49 -32.45
C LYS A 998 -7.35 32.17 -31.24
N GLY A 999 -6.99 32.69 -30.07
CA GLY A 999 -7.59 32.39 -28.80
C GLY A 999 -8.17 33.64 -28.12
N MET A 1000 -8.66 33.45 -26.90
CA MET A 1000 -9.11 34.52 -26.03
C MET A 1000 -7.96 35.14 -25.26
N ILE A 1001 -7.96 36.48 -25.22
CA ILE A 1001 -7.02 37.27 -24.44
C ILE A 1001 -7.86 38.26 -23.62
N SER A 1002 -7.72 38.22 -22.30
CA SER A 1002 -8.42 39.18 -21.44
C SER A 1002 -7.63 39.66 -20.25
N ASP A 1003 -7.79 40.93 -19.89
CA ASP A 1003 -7.17 41.53 -18.71
C ASP A 1003 -5.64 41.41 -18.76
N THR A 1004 -5.04 41.79 -19.89
CA THR A 1004 -3.60 41.61 -20.12
C THR A 1004 -2.92 42.91 -20.52
N TYR A 1005 -1.59 42.96 -20.38
CA TYR A 1005 -0.85 44.09 -20.96
C TYR A 1005 0.56 43.76 -21.48
N ALA A 1006 1.08 44.62 -22.35
CA ALA A 1006 2.47 44.58 -22.81
C ALA A 1006 3.17 45.93 -22.62
N ALA A 1007 4.42 45.94 -22.17
CA ALA A 1007 5.21 47.16 -21.97
C ALA A 1007 6.71 47.01 -22.31
N GLY A 1008 7.10 45.93 -22.97
CA GLY A 1008 8.46 45.74 -23.50
C GLY A 1008 8.67 46.45 -24.85
N SER A 1009 9.94 46.67 -25.21
CA SER A 1009 10.29 47.31 -26.48
C SER A 1009 10.26 46.34 -27.66
N ILE A 1010 9.90 46.84 -28.85
CA ILE A 1010 9.89 46.06 -30.08
C ILE A 1010 10.87 46.67 -31.09
N ASN A 1011 12.05 46.06 -31.20
CA ASN A 1011 13.16 46.52 -32.05
C ASN A 1011 13.38 45.54 -33.21
N SER A 1012 12.44 45.50 -34.16
CA SER A 1012 12.44 44.53 -35.25
C SER A 1012 12.24 45.19 -36.62
N ALA A 1013 13.07 44.81 -37.59
CA ALA A 1013 13.00 45.31 -38.96
C ALA A 1013 12.14 44.36 -39.83
N GLY A 1014 10.82 44.51 -39.75
CA GLY A 1014 9.85 43.68 -40.49
C GLY A 1014 8.70 44.52 -41.06
N ILE A 1015 8.40 44.34 -42.36
CA ILE A 1015 7.47 45.17 -43.15
C ILE A 1015 6.00 44.70 -43.11
N SER A 1016 5.63 43.73 -42.26
CA SER A 1016 4.24 43.27 -42.15
C SER A 1016 3.87 42.76 -40.76
N SER A 1017 2.82 43.36 -40.18
CA SER A 1017 2.10 42.91 -38.97
C SER A 1017 2.89 42.92 -37.66
N ILE A 1018 3.39 44.10 -37.29
CA ILE A 1018 3.79 44.42 -35.90
C ILE A 1018 2.54 44.96 -35.18
N GLY A 1019 2.36 44.63 -33.91
CA GLY A 1019 1.31 45.21 -33.07
C GLY A 1019 1.76 45.38 -31.63
N GLY A 1020 1.23 46.40 -30.96
CA GLY A 1020 1.64 46.73 -29.60
C GLY A 1020 1.32 45.61 -28.59
N LEU A 1021 0.17 44.94 -28.73
CA LEU A 1021 -0.17 43.74 -27.95
C LEU A 1021 -0.13 42.47 -28.82
N ILE A 1022 -0.80 42.48 -29.98
CA ILE A 1022 -0.97 41.30 -30.85
C ILE A 1022 -0.36 41.56 -32.23
N GLY A 1023 0.52 40.68 -32.71
CA GLY A 1023 1.11 40.79 -34.05
C GLY A 1023 0.09 40.53 -35.16
N PHE A 1024 -0.57 39.37 -35.12
CA PHE A 1024 -1.67 39.00 -36.01
C PHE A 1024 -2.79 38.32 -35.23
N ASP A 1025 -4.02 38.77 -35.46
CA ASP A 1025 -5.21 38.22 -34.81
C ASP A 1025 -6.12 37.57 -35.85
N ALA A 1026 -6.26 36.24 -35.78
CA ALA A 1026 -7.11 35.48 -36.68
C ALA A 1026 -8.60 35.55 -36.27
N LEU A 1027 -8.89 35.89 -35.01
CA LEU A 1027 -10.25 35.93 -34.43
C LEU A 1027 -10.47 37.21 -33.59
N PRO A 1028 -10.59 38.39 -34.23
CA PRO A 1028 -10.59 39.71 -33.57
C PRO A 1028 -11.72 39.98 -32.56
N GLY A 1029 -12.66 39.05 -32.36
CA GLY A 1029 -13.75 39.17 -31.39
C GLY A 1029 -13.43 38.65 -29.98
N LEU A 1030 -12.23 38.10 -29.74
CA LEU A 1030 -11.87 37.41 -28.48
C LEU A 1030 -10.85 38.17 -27.62
N LEU A 1031 -10.66 39.47 -27.89
CA LEU A 1031 -9.78 40.36 -27.14
C LEU A 1031 -10.60 41.30 -26.23
N ALA A 1032 -10.31 41.31 -24.93
CA ALA A 1032 -11.07 42.12 -23.96
C ALA A 1032 -10.18 42.77 -22.90
N ARG A 1033 -10.37 44.08 -22.65
CA ARG A 1033 -9.72 44.81 -21.54
C ARG A 1033 -8.19 44.60 -21.49
N SER A 1034 -7.55 44.69 -22.65
CA SER A 1034 -6.11 44.49 -22.78
C SER A 1034 -5.42 45.69 -23.42
N PHE A 1035 -4.25 46.02 -22.90
CA PHE A 1035 -3.60 47.31 -23.10
C PHE A 1035 -2.13 47.15 -23.45
N TYR A 1036 -1.53 48.14 -24.08
CA TYR A 1036 -0.09 48.14 -24.26
C TYR A 1036 0.48 49.55 -24.21
N ASP A 1037 1.75 49.64 -23.82
CA ASP A 1037 2.49 50.90 -23.80
C ASP A 1037 2.94 51.27 -25.21
N GLN A 1038 2.28 52.27 -25.80
CA GLN A 1038 2.53 52.70 -27.18
C GLN A 1038 3.91 53.37 -27.35
N GLU A 1039 4.47 53.93 -26.27
CA GLU A 1039 5.76 54.63 -26.31
C GLU A 1039 6.92 53.63 -26.21
N LYS A 1040 6.74 52.56 -25.41
CA LYS A 1040 7.70 51.46 -25.31
C LYS A 1040 7.71 50.57 -26.55
N THR A 1041 6.53 50.14 -26.99
CA THR A 1041 6.39 49.25 -28.16
C THR A 1041 6.65 49.98 -29.48
N GLY A 1042 6.50 51.31 -29.49
CA GLY A 1042 6.57 52.13 -30.69
C GLY A 1042 5.39 51.92 -31.64
N GLN A 1043 4.29 51.32 -31.17
CA GLN A 1043 3.11 50.99 -31.98
C GLN A 1043 1.88 51.80 -31.54
N ASN A 1044 0.97 52.07 -32.47
CA ASN A 1044 -0.33 52.69 -32.20
C ASN A 1044 -1.36 52.15 -33.21
N ASP A 1045 -1.84 50.94 -32.93
CA ASP A 1045 -2.59 50.08 -33.83
C ASP A 1045 -3.99 49.80 -33.30
N SER A 1046 -4.97 49.81 -34.21
CA SER A 1046 -6.36 49.49 -33.88
C SER A 1046 -6.60 47.97 -33.93
N PHE A 1047 -7.53 47.48 -33.11
CA PHE A 1047 -7.98 46.06 -33.05
C PHE A 1047 -6.94 45.05 -32.56
N LYS A 1048 -5.82 45.52 -31.99
CA LYS A 1048 -4.70 44.70 -31.53
C LYS A 1048 -4.29 45.07 -30.09
N GLY A 1049 -5.29 45.43 -29.28
CA GLY A 1049 -5.11 45.98 -27.94
C GLY A 1049 -5.46 47.47 -27.90
N THR A 1050 -5.57 48.01 -26.69
CA THR A 1050 -5.81 49.44 -26.48
C THR A 1050 -4.47 50.14 -26.20
N PRO A 1051 -3.98 51.05 -27.07
CA PRO A 1051 -2.77 51.82 -26.80
C PRO A 1051 -2.98 52.79 -25.64
N LEU A 1052 -2.03 52.82 -24.71
CA LEU A 1052 -1.93 53.81 -23.64
C LEU A 1052 -0.51 54.40 -23.62
N THR A 1053 -0.37 55.66 -23.21
CA THR A 1053 0.97 56.25 -22.95
C THR A 1053 1.62 55.59 -21.73
N SER A 1054 2.95 55.72 -21.57
CA SER A 1054 3.64 55.21 -20.38
C SER A 1054 3.06 55.76 -19.08
N ALA A 1055 2.57 57.01 -19.10
CA ALA A 1055 1.92 57.64 -17.95
C ALA A 1055 0.57 56.99 -17.65
N GLN A 1056 -0.28 56.81 -18.67
CA GLN A 1056 -1.60 56.19 -18.51
C GLN A 1056 -1.52 54.74 -18.05
N MET A 1057 -0.52 53.98 -18.54
CA MET A 1057 -0.25 52.61 -18.10
C MET A 1057 0.12 52.49 -16.61
N LYS A 1058 0.39 53.61 -15.93
CA LYS A 1058 0.74 53.66 -14.50
C LYS A 1058 -0.40 54.21 -13.64
N GLU A 1059 -1.58 54.38 -14.23
CA GLU A 1059 -2.77 54.87 -13.56
C GLU A 1059 -3.83 53.77 -13.48
N GLN A 1060 -4.30 53.44 -12.27
CA GLN A 1060 -5.30 52.39 -12.05
C GLN A 1060 -6.59 52.62 -12.86
N VAL A 1061 -6.97 53.89 -13.04
CA VAL A 1061 -8.19 54.30 -13.76
C VAL A 1061 -8.18 53.87 -15.24
N SER A 1062 -7.01 53.65 -15.83
CA SER A 1062 -6.86 53.18 -17.21
C SER A 1062 -7.35 51.74 -17.42
N TYR A 1063 -7.39 50.95 -16.35
CA TYR A 1063 -7.67 49.51 -16.37
C TYR A 1063 -9.12 49.21 -15.94
N THR A 1064 -10.08 49.88 -16.59
CA THR A 1064 -11.50 49.71 -16.25
C THR A 1064 -11.95 48.25 -16.42
N GLY A 1065 -12.52 47.68 -15.36
CA GLY A 1065 -13.00 46.29 -15.32
C GLY A 1065 -11.97 45.25 -14.88
N TRP A 1066 -10.74 45.65 -14.54
CA TRP A 1066 -9.78 44.77 -13.89
C TRP A 1066 -10.09 44.63 -12.38
N ASP A 1067 -9.76 43.46 -11.83
CA ASP A 1067 -9.83 43.18 -10.40
C ASP A 1067 -8.53 43.60 -9.70
N PHE A 1068 -8.56 44.76 -9.04
CA PHE A 1068 -7.46 45.23 -8.20
C PHE A 1068 -7.58 44.82 -6.72
N ASP A 1069 -8.64 44.11 -6.34
CA ASP A 1069 -8.85 43.65 -4.98
C ASP A 1069 -8.10 42.33 -4.75
N THR A 1070 -8.17 41.40 -5.71
CA THR A 1070 -7.62 40.05 -5.56
C THR A 1070 -6.49 39.70 -6.54
N VAL A 1071 -6.47 40.30 -7.74
CA VAL A 1071 -5.53 39.89 -8.81
C VAL A 1071 -4.38 40.87 -9.00
N TRP A 1072 -4.72 42.13 -9.25
CA TRP A 1072 -3.75 43.15 -9.62
C TRP A 1072 -3.43 44.09 -8.46
N GLY A 1073 -2.17 44.46 -8.34
CA GLY A 1073 -1.70 45.61 -7.57
C GLY A 1073 -1.19 46.68 -8.53
N ILE A 1074 -1.19 47.94 -8.09
CA ILE A 1074 -0.54 49.03 -8.81
C ILE A 1074 -0.02 50.06 -7.82
N ASN A 1075 1.26 50.39 -7.93
CA ASN A 1075 1.93 51.37 -7.07
C ASN A 1075 2.22 52.65 -7.88
N THR A 1076 2.29 53.80 -7.19
CA THR A 1076 2.58 55.09 -7.83
C THR A 1076 3.83 55.00 -8.72
N ASN A 1077 3.69 55.35 -10.00
CA ASN A 1077 4.73 55.31 -11.04
C ASN A 1077 5.17 53.93 -11.56
N ASN A 1078 4.52 52.84 -11.15
CA ASN A 1078 4.78 51.49 -11.64
C ASN A 1078 3.63 50.96 -12.50
N TYR A 1079 3.93 50.04 -13.43
CA TYR A 1079 2.90 49.27 -14.12
C TYR A 1079 2.13 48.39 -13.12
N PRO A 1080 0.90 47.94 -13.45
CA PRO A 1080 0.22 46.92 -12.67
C PRO A 1080 1.10 45.67 -12.50
N TYR A 1081 1.06 45.06 -11.33
CA TYR A 1081 1.75 43.81 -11.02
C TYR A 1081 0.74 42.79 -10.48
N LEU A 1082 1.07 41.51 -10.53
CA LEU A 1082 0.19 40.48 -9.99
C LEU A 1082 0.44 40.36 -8.48
N ARG A 1083 -0.62 40.33 -7.67
CA ARG A 1083 -0.50 40.41 -6.21
C ARG A 1083 0.31 39.27 -5.60
N TRP A 1084 0.28 38.07 -6.18
CA TRP A 1084 1.07 36.91 -5.73
C TRP A 1084 2.59 37.13 -5.83
N GLN A 1085 3.05 38.14 -6.58
CA GLN A 1085 4.47 38.50 -6.67
C GLN A 1085 5.00 39.19 -5.41
N GLN A 1086 4.11 39.65 -4.52
CA GLN A 1086 4.51 40.20 -3.25
C GLN A 1086 4.39 39.12 -2.17
N PRO A 1087 5.47 38.87 -1.41
CA PRO A 1087 5.48 37.87 -0.34
C PRO A 1087 4.53 38.21 0.81
#